data_AF-A0A9W8Y711-F1
#
_entry.id   AF-A0A9W8Y711-F1
#
_cell.length_a   1.000
_cell.length_b   1.000
_cell.length_c   1.000
_cell.angle_alpha   90.00
_cell.angle_beta   90.00
_cell.angle_gamma   90.00
#
_symmetry.space_group_name_H-M   'P 1'
#
loop_
_entity.id
_entity.type
_entity.pdbx_description
1 polymer ?
#
loop_
_entity_poly.entity_id
_entity_poly.type
_entity_poly.pdbx_seq_one_letter_code
_entity_poly.pdbx_strand_id
1 'polypeptide(L)'
;MSLFALLDMRSMSPSLQDSDSSREESPLFDPLNLPKPKATANLHSPLLKLPDDIFKCIMDYLDRDAAWSLKRLCKGMADSETVKQLLYKYPIQLTDVRDIRLGDWKYRGLGLLRWQYFKESINDSNRKYVHKLAMSHWASISDFLWIEDNLPSLVSLDISAIKDFVWTPEETWTWKMLAEACPKLFARLEELEVANWADYTAHSRIEYSYSYNDYRFKQKFRISRRRDGGSVANMLFPICKKLKTLAIRERYSGFHTWNEWEVHQRVCCLVDGVQKHCPASMTKLRVHDYAPYRSLFSTDATAWSRLTDVEIGLYSWMEDRRDRDVIGPIPYRITQGHHHRDEEEAFDDKTFDSCKRDHMVLGNHVVQGVGASFEDLLQSLQTISNKYPKINIRPIRNLQNITLHPFHLVNVMQRRHHFGQNTQNNDQASSDPSSKPEVQEALRWLAQTCDWKPILAWDSMMCDVFPANLEPNRTFLPKADVVSRIQNMVSTLRGLNIPIRVSIGDRTNACPSSGLDGSLYFGDYKMFVGEGEDKREVLLPTQASFSLTKIASMVDELTIQYPLDVPGVSGWLRAAKRPTPAEKALMQREMVGWRRFWARYASQFKNLKKLTANVPNDIYEDWGKGDLAALLADPRWEMLEVEERGGDFGFFGSYFPFSSSSLRYSFPRKRTRTKFVQRVFFRLDDEQLDLTALDTEMGEQEREEREITDEQIKDRELPSHRFWSTKDEEKGVKRKRLDEGTEDEEDQANKKPKVEQAD
;
A
#
# COMPACT_ATOMS: atom_id res chain seq x y z
N MET A 1 31.24 -50.45 12.49
CA MET A 1 30.27 -51.57 12.51
C MET A 1 28.93 -50.97 12.94
N SER A 2 27.99 -50.66 12.04
CA SER A 2 27.04 -51.56 11.36
C SER A 2 26.17 -52.32 12.37
N LEU A 3 24.83 -52.43 12.33
CA LEU A 3 23.70 -51.87 11.55
C LEU A 3 22.41 -52.48 12.17
N PHE A 4 21.25 -51.81 12.04
CA PHE A 4 19.85 -52.29 12.20
C PHE A 4 19.37 -52.72 13.62
N ALA A 5 18.10 -52.51 14.04
CA ALA A 5 16.85 -52.38 13.30
C ALA A 5 15.79 -51.51 14.01
N LEU A 6 14.94 -50.90 13.19
CA LEU A 6 13.62 -50.30 13.49
C LEU A 6 12.66 -51.32 14.13
N LEU A 7 11.74 -50.84 14.98
CA LEU A 7 10.30 -51.15 14.88
C LEU A 7 9.45 -50.21 15.76
N ASP A 8 8.49 -49.58 15.08
CA ASP A 8 7.15 -49.11 15.49
C ASP A 8 6.85 -48.76 16.96
N MET A 9 6.66 -47.46 17.20
CA MET A 9 5.69 -46.96 18.18
C MET A 9 5.01 -45.71 17.60
N ARG A 10 3.80 -45.90 17.05
CA ARG A 10 2.86 -44.81 16.75
C ARG A 10 2.42 -44.18 18.07
N SER A 11 2.79 -42.93 18.33
CA SER A 11 2.12 -42.11 19.35
C SER A 11 1.09 -41.21 18.66
N MET A 12 -0.18 -41.45 18.96
CA MET A 12 -1.30 -40.61 18.55
C MET A 12 -1.09 -39.18 19.09
N SER A 13 -1.10 -38.20 18.20
CA SER A 13 -1.12 -36.79 18.56
C SER A 13 -2.57 -36.32 18.72
N PRO A 14 -2.90 -35.54 19.77
CA PRO A 14 -4.20 -34.91 19.89
C PRO A 14 -4.31 -33.76 18.89
N SER A 15 -5.44 -33.73 18.18
CA SER A 15 -5.83 -32.68 17.25
C SER A 15 -6.06 -31.36 17.99
N LEU A 16 -5.14 -30.42 17.83
CA LEU A 16 -5.39 -29.00 18.07
C LEU A 16 -5.64 -28.36 16.70
N GLN A 17 -6.93 -28.21 16.38
CA GLN A 17 -7.40 -27.25 15.40
C GLN A 17 -7.16 -25.88 16.00
N ASP A 18 -6.13 -25.19 15.51
CA ASP A 18 -6.08 -23.74 15.60
C ASP A 18 -5.89 -23.15 14.21
N SER A 19 -6.75 -22.18 13.99
CA SER A 19 -7.09 -21.45 12.78
C SER A 19 -5.95 -20.54 12.29
N ASP A 20 -6.11 -20.05 11.06
CA ASP A 20 -5.31 -19.03 10.38
C ASP A 20 -4.00 -19.49 9.70
N SER A 21 -4.18 -20.28 8.64
CA SER A 21 -3.18 -20.49 7.58
C SER A 21 -3.86 -20.38 6.21
N SER A 22 -4.53 -19.26 5.93
CA SER A 22 -4.89 -18.90 4.56
C SER A 22 -3.78 -18.01 4.02
N ARG A 23 -2.91 -18.58 3.18
CA ARG A 23 -2.00 -17.93 2.19
C ARG A 23 -1.48 -18.93 1.15
N GLU A 24 -2.13 -20.09 1.05
CA GLU A 24 -1.98 -21.05 -0.04
C GLU A 24 -2.58 -20.37 -1.29
N GLU A 25 -2.06 -20.36 -2.51
CA GLU A 25 -0.99 -21.05 -3.23
C GLU A 25 -0.45 -20.06 -4.31
N SER A 26 0.87 -20.06 -4.51
CA SER A 26 1.52 -19.61 -5.76
C SER A 26 1.95 -20.86 -6.54
N PRO A 27 1.97 -20.84 -7.88
CA PRO A 27 1.83 -22.06 -8.66
C PRO A 27 3.04 -22.98 -8.52
N LEU A 28 2.76 -24.25 -8.20
CA LEU A 28 3.65 -25.38 -8.41
C LEU A 28 3.89 -25.52 -9.92
N PHE A 29 5.16 -25.64 -10.34
CA PHE A 29 5.52 -25.95 -11.73
C PHE A 29 5.29 -27.45 -11.99
N ASP A 30 4.04 -27.88 -11.94
CA ASP A 30 3.67 -29.24 -12.32
C ASP A 30 3.59 -29.32 -13.86
N PRO A 31 4.03 -30.41 -14.52
CA PRO A 31 3.70 -30.68 -15.91
C PRO A 31 2.21 -31.00 -15.96
N LEU A 32 1.39 -29.97 -16.08
CA LEU A 32 -0.06 -30.09 -16.13
C LEU A 32 -0.47 -30.94 -17.34
N ASN A 33 -0.63 -32.24 -17.12
CA ASN A 33 -1.54 -33.10 -17.87
C ASN A 33 -2.98 -32.65 -17.58
N LEU A 34 -3.32 -31.43 -17.99
CA LEU A 34 -4.70 -30.97 -18.01
C LEU A 34 -5.41 -31.68 -19.17
N PRO A 35 -6.61 -32.25 -18.94
CA PRO A 35 -7.41 -32.80 -20.02
C PRO A 35 -7.69 -31.67 -21.02
N LYS A 36 -7.25 -31.85 -22.27
CA LYS A 36 -7.51 -30.92 -23.39
C LYS A 36 -9.01 -30.62 -23.44
N PRO A 37 -9.47 -29.38 -23.13
CA PRO A 37 -10.86 -29.04 -23.27
C PRO A 37 -11.20 -29.00 -24.76
N LYS A 38 -12.28 -29.68 -25.16
CA LYS A 38 -12.73 -29.75 -26.56
C LYS A 38 -12.90 -28.32 -27.13
N ALA A 39 -12.28 -28.11 -28.28
CA ALA A 39 -12.25 -26.85 -28.98
C ALA A 39 -13.59 -26.55 -29.66
N THR A 40 -14.26 -25.47 -29.26
CA THR A 40 -15.09 -24.62 -30.13
C THR A 40 -15.44 -23.28 -29.45
N ALA A 41 -15.44 -22.21 -30.25
CA ALA A 41 -16.04 -20.89 -30.04
C ALA A 41 -15.43 -19.93 -28.97
N ASN A 42 -14.45 -19.11 -29.39
CA ASN A 42 -14.43 -17.65 -29.22
C ASN A 42 -13.09 -17.06 -29.74
N LEU A 43 -12.96 -16.97 -31.08
CA LEU A 43 -11.80 -16.37 -31.78
C LEU A 43 -11.95 -14.85 -32.03
N HIS A 44 -12.92 -14.19 -31.39
CA HIS A 44 -13.24 -12.77 -31.65
C HIS A 44 -12.57 -11.75 -30.73
N SER A 45 -11.67 -12.16 -29.83
CA SER A 45 -10.95 -11.19 -28.97
C SER A 45 -9.95 -10.37 -29.81
N PRO A 46 -10.06 -9.02 -29.82
CA PRO A 46 -9.08 -8.14 -30.47
C PRO A 46 -7.66 -8.34 -29.95
N LEU A 47 -7.53 -8.73 -28.68
CA LEU A 47 -6.27 -9.03 -27.99
C LEU A 47 -5.51 -10.21 -28.62
N LEU A 48 -6.23 -11.20 -29.16
CA LEU A 48 -5.65 -12.35 -29.87
C LEU A 48 -5.33 -12.06 -31.34
N LYS A 49 -5.66 -10.85 -31.82
CA LYS A 49 -5.39 -10.40 -33.20
C LYS A 49 -4.29 -9.33 -33.25
N LEU A 50 -3.74 -8.94 -32.11
CA LEU A 50 -2.64 -7.99 -32.07
C LEU A 50 -1.39 -8.63 -32.70
N PRO A 51 -0.66 -7.90 -33.55
CA PRO A 51 0.69 -8.26 -33.95
C PRO A 51 1.58 -8.57 -32.74
N ASP A 52 2.47 -9.53 -32.89
CA ASP A 52 3.28 -10.10 -31.79
C ASP A 52 4.23 -9.07 -31.16
N ASP A 53 4.65 -8.06 -31.92
CA ASP A 53 5.45 -6.91 -31.49
C ASP A 53 4.64 -5.94 -30.62
N ILE A 54 3.40 -5.61 -31.01
CA ILE A 54 2.49 -4.80 -30.19
C ILE A 54 2.11 -5.57 -28.92
N PHE A 55 1.87 -6.87 -29.06
CA PHE A 55 1.57 -7.72 -27.91
C PHE A 55 2.74 -7.76 -26.92
N LYS A 56 3.99 -7.89 -27.39
CA LYS A 56 5.19 -7.77 -26.55
C LYS A 56 5.25 -6.45 -25.79
N CYS A 57 4.93 -5.33 -26.45
CA CYS A 57 4.90 -4.03 -25.79
C CYS A 57 3.89 -4.01 -24.63
N ILE A 58 2.73 -4.64 -24.78
CA ILE A 58 1.75 -4.78 -23.69
C ILE A 58 2.28 -5.70 -22.59
N MET A 59 2.88 -6.83 -22.96
CA MET A 59 3.43 -7.80 -22.02
C MET A 59 4.56 -7.23 -21.16
N ASP A 60 5.32 -6.25 -21.66
CA ASP A 60 6.35 -5.55 -20.88
C ASP A 60 5.77 -4.76 -19.69
N TYR A 61 4.46 -4.45 -19.69
CA TYR A 61 3.77 -3.82 -18.55
C TYR A 61 3.12 -4.82 -17.59
N LEU A 62 3.10 -6.11 -17.92
CA LEU A 62 2.50 -7.13 -17.06
C LEU A 62 3.53 -7.72 -16.10
N ASP A 63 3.11 -7.89 -14.85
CA ASP A 63 3.88 -8.67 -13.90
C ASP A 63 3.69 -10.18 -14.14
N ARG A 64 4.48 -10.97 -13.40
CA ARG A 64 4.44 -12.44 -13.48
C ARG A 64 3.04 -12.99 -13.17
N ASP A 65 2.33 -12.40 -12.23
CA ASP A 65 1.06 -12.95 -11.73
C ASP A 65 -0.08 -12.66 -12.73
N ALA A 66 -0.05 -11.49 -13.37
CA ALA A 66 -0.88 -11.17 -14.52
C ALA A 66 -0.55 -12.08 -15.73
N ALA A 67 0.72 -12.34 -16.00
CA ALA A 67 1.14 -13.27 -17.04
C ALA A 67 0.65 -14.71 -16.79
N TRP A 68 0.70 -15.15 -15.53
CA TRP A 68 0.13 -16.44 -15.11
C TRP A 68 -1.37 -16.49 -15.27
N SER A 69 -2.07 -15.40 -14.92
CA SER A 69 -3.50 -15.25 -15.12
C SER A 69 -3.87 -15.34 -16.59
N LEU A 70 -3.11 -14.69 -17.48
CA LEU A 70 -3.29 -14.82 -18.93
C LEU A 70 -3.08 -16.27 -19.39
N LYS A 71 -2.00 -16.92 -18.94
CA LYS A 71 -1.71 -18.32 -19.31
C LYS A 71 -2.82 -19.27 -18.86
N ARG A 72 -3.39 -19.06 -17.66
CA ARG A 72 -4.42 -19.92 -17.07
C ARG A 72 -5.82 -19.67 -17.64
N LEU A 73 -6.17 -18.41 -17.85
CA LEU A 73 -7.54 -17.99 -18.17
C LEU A 73 -7.78 -17.84 -19.68
N CYS A 74 -6.75 -17.56 -20.48
CA CYS A 74 -6.89 -17.32 -21.90
C CYS A 74 -6.42 -18.52 -22.73
N LYS A 75 -7.36 -19.27 -23.32
CA LYS A 75 -7.11 -20.48 -24.12
C LYS A 75 -6.07 -20.31 -25.24
N GLY A 76 -6.00 -19.13 -25.87
CA GLY A 76 -5.02 -18.83 -26.92
C GLY A 76 -3.63 -18.41 -26.42
N MET A 77 -3.52 -18.04 -25.14
CA MET A 77 -2.28 -17.54 -24.53
C MET A 77 -1.51 -18.61 -23.76
N ALA A 78 -2.13 -19.75 -23.48
CA ALA A 78 -1.50 -20.86 -22.76
C ALA A 78 -0.20 -21.36 -23.43
N ASP A 79 -0.22 -21.39 -24.76
CA ASP A 79 0.89 -21.85 -25.59
C ASP A 79 1.79 -20.72 -26.11
N SER A 80 1.42 -19.45 -25.87
CA SER A 80 2.15 -18.27 -26.35
C SER A 80 3.59 -18.25 -25.84
N GLU A 81 4.54 -18.15 -26.77
CA GLU A 81 5.96 -18.07 -26.45
C GLU A 81 6.28 -16.77 -25.70
N THR A 82 5.65 -15.65 -26.06
CA THR A 82 5.81 -14.36 -25.38
C THR A 82 5.37 -14.44 -23.92
N VAL A 83 4.25 -15.11 -23.63
CA VAL A 83 3.78 -15.32 -22.26
C VAL A 83 4.73 -16.24 -21.49
N LYS A 84 5.23 -17.31 -22.12
CA LYS A 84 6.26 -18.18 -21.51
C LYS A 84 7.54 -17.41 -21.20
N GLN A 85 8.02 -16.58 -22.12
CA GLN A 85 9.19 -15.72 -21.93
C GLN A 85 9.03 -14.82 -20.72
N LEU A 86 7.88 -14.15 -20.58
CA LEU A 86 7.62 -13.28 -19.45
C LEU A 86 7.61 -14.05 -18.11
N LEU A 87 6.98 -15.22 -18.08
CA LEU A 87 6.92 -16.06 -16.87
C LEU A 87 8.29 -16.51 -16.38
N TYR A 88 9.19 -16.85 -17.31
CA TYR A 88 10.56 -17.26 -16.98
C TYR A 88 11.52 -16.07 -16.79
N LYS A 89 11.15 -14.83 -17.16
CA LYS A 89 12.01 -13.64 -17.02
C LYS A 89 12.46 -13.38 -15.59
N TYR A 90 11.54 -13.53 -14.63
CA TYR A 90 11.77 -13.39 -13.19
C TYR A 90 10.90 -14.40 -12.39
N PRO A 91 11.27 -15.69 -12.39
CA PRO A 91 10.38 -16.78 -11.99
C PRO A 91 10.21 -16.89 -10.46
N ILE A 92 11.28 -16.62 -9.72
CA ILE A 92 11.29 -16.53 -8.25
C ILE A 92 11.66 -15.10 -7.88
N GLN A 93 10.74 -14.39 -7.24
CA GLN A 93 10.83 -12.99 -6.86
C GLN A 93 11.09 -12.83 -5.37
N LEU A 94 11.49 -11.63 -4.95
CA LEU A 94 11.77 -11.34 -3.54
C LEU A 94 10.59 -11.70 -2.63
N THR A 95 9.35 -11.38 -3.03
CA THR A 95 8.13 -11.68 -2.28
C THR A 95 7.93 -13.18 -2.04
N ASP A 96 8.49 -14.03 -2.89
CA ASP A 96 8.41 -15.48 -2.72
C ASP A 96 9.39 -15.99 -1.67
N VAL A 97 10.57 -15.36 -1.53
CA VAL A 97 11.69 -15.88 -0.73
C VAL A 97 11.99 -15.08 0.54
N ARG A 98 11.47 -13.87 0.62
CA ARG A 98 11.64 -12.97 1.76
C ARG A 98 10.90 -13.52 2.97
N ASP A 99 11.57 -13.47 4.12
CA ASP A 99 11.01 -13.84 5.42
C ASP A 99 10.47 -15.29 5.50
N ILE A 100 10.90 -16.19 4.57
CA ILE A 100 10.60 -17.63 4.62
C ILE A 100 11.16 -18.25 5.90
N ARG A 101 10.30 -18.96 6.64
CA ARG A 101 10.70 -19.74 7.82
C ARG A 101 11.32 -21.07 7.42
N LEU A 102 12.08 -21.70 8.32
CA LEU A 102 12.65 -23.02 8.07
C LEU A 102 11.57 -24.07 7.74
N GLY A 103 10.45 -24.03 8.46
CA GLY A 103 9.32 -24.92 8.21
C GLY A 103 8.69 -24.69 6.83
N ASP A 104 8.60 -23.45 6.38
CA ASP A 104 8.09 -23.10 5.05
C ASP A 104 9.07 -23.54 3.95
N TRP A 105 10.38 -23.37 4.19
CA TRP A 105 11.40 -23.87 3.28
C TRP A 105 11.35 -25.39 3.14
N LYS A 106 11.28 -26.15 4.24
CA LYS A 106 11.36 -27.62 4.18
C LYS A 106 10.06 -28.31 3.80
N TYR A 107 8.94 -27.83 4.34
CA TYR A 107 7.70 -28.62 4.37
C TYR A 107 6.55 -27.98 3.60
N ARG A 108 6.67 -26.72 3.17
CA ARG A 108 5.64 -26.06 2.37
C ARG A 108 6.03 -25.98 0.90
N GLY A 109 5.01 -25.97 0.05
CA GLY A 109 5.19 -25.91 -1.40
C GLY A 109 5.96 -24.68 -1.89
N LEU A 110 5.95 -23.58 -1.12
CA LEU A 110 6.60 -22.32 -1.48
C LEU A 110 8.12 -22.32 -1.29
N GLY A 111 8.67 -23.31 -0.59
CA GLY A 111 10.08 -23.40 -0.21
C GLY A 111 10.96 -24.20 -1.17
N LEU A 112 11.69 -25.17 -0.61
CA LEU A 112 12.60 -26.08 -1.31
C LEU A 112 11.89 -26.84 -2.43
N LEU A 113 10.63 -27.26 -2.21
CA LEU A 113 9.87 -27.98 -3.23
C LEU A 113 9.69 -27.13 -4.50
N ARG A 114 9.31 -25.85 -4.36
CA ARG A 114 9.24 -24.90 -5.48
C ARG A 114 10.60 -24.68 -6.14
N TRP A 115 11.66 -24.58 -5.34
CA TRP A 115 13.02 -24.47 -5.88
C TRP A 115 13.40 -25.69 -6.73
N GLN A 116 13.11 -26.90 -6.27
CA GLN A 116 13.36 -28.12 -7.04
C GLN A 116 12.52 -28.18 -8.32
N TYR A 117 11.22 -27.88 -8.25
CA TYR A 117 10.38 -27.81 -9.44
C TYR A 117 10.85 -26.76 -10.45
N PHE A 118 11.34 -25.62 -9.97
CA PHE A 118 11.98 -24.65 -10.85
C PHE A 118 13.20 -25.26 -11.55
N LYS A 119 14.12 -25.90 -10.81
CA LYS A 119 15.28 -26.57 -11.41
C LYS A 119 14.90 -27.63 -12.44
N GLU A 120 13.89 -28.45 -12.13
CA GLU A 120 13.37 -29.49 -13.04
C GLU A 120 12.69 -28.90 -14.28
N SER A 121 12.07 -27.72 -14.16
CA SER A 121 11.43 -27.05 -15.29
C SER A 121 12.41 -26.45 -16.29
N ILE A 122 13.66 -26.21 -15.88
CA ILE A 122 14.68 -25.56 -16.72
C ILE A 122 15.30 -26.57 -17.69
N ASN A 123 15.34 -26.19 -18.97
CA ASN A 123 15.91 -26.95 -20.07
C ASN A 123 16.47 -26.03 -21.15
N ASP A 124 17.02 -26.59 -22.22
CA ASP A 124 17.67 -25.83 -23.29
C ASP A 124 16.74 -24.83 -23.99
N SER A 125 15.42 -25.06 -23.99
CA SER A 125 14.47 -24.17 -24.65
C SER A 125 14.16 -22.89 -23.86
N ASN A 126 14.18 -22.96 -22.51
CA ASN A 126 13.70 -21.87 -21.66
C ASN A 126 14.79 -21.21 -20.79
N ARG A 127 15.94 -21.87 -20.55
CA ARG A 127 16.99 -21.34 -19.65
C ARG A 127 17.50 -19.96 -20.05
N LYS A 128 17.41 -19.64 -21.34
CA LYS A 128 17.83 -18.34 -21.90
C LYS A 128 16.90 -17.18 -21.55
N TYR A 129 15.69 -17.47 -21.08
CA TYR A 129 14.69 -16.46 -20.72
C TYR A 129 14.86 -15.95 -19.29
N VAL A 130 15.55 -16.71 -18.43
CA VAL A 130 15.77 -16.34 -17.04
C VAL A 130 16.83 -15.24 -16.96
N HIS A 131 16.38 -14.01 -16.69
CA HIS A 131 17.24 -12.83 -16.61
C HIS A 131 17.42 -12.33 -15.18
N LYS A 132 16.43 -12.57 -14.31
CA LYS A 132 16.44 -12.19 -12.89
C LYS A 132 16.00 -13.34 -11.99
N LEU A 133 16.59 -13.46 -10.81
CA LEU A 133 16.25 -14.50 -9.83
C LEU A 133 16.48 -13.98 -8.40
N ALA A 134 15.55 -14.28 -7.49
CA ALA A 134 15.70 -14.01 -6.05
C ALA A 134 16.03 -15.30 -5.29
N MET A 135 16.92 -15.20 -4.30
CA MET A 135 17.40 -16.33 -3.52
C MET A 135 16.99 -16.24 -2.06
N SER A 136 16.53 -17.37 -1.52
CA SER A 136 16.17 -17.53 -0.12
C SER A 136 17.41 -17.54 0.78
N HIS A 137 17.21 -17.12 2.04
CA HIS A 137 18.19 -17.25 3.12
C HIS A 137 18.71 -18.69 3.31
N TRP A 138 17.88 -19.67 2.94
CA TRP A 138 18.13 -21.10 3.11
C TRP A 138 18.88 -21.75 1.94
N ALA A 139 19.25 -20.99 0.90
CA ALA A 139 19.97 -21.50 -0.25
C ALA A 139 21.38 -21.98 0.12
N SER A 140 21.78 -23.12 -0.44
CA SER A 140 23.12 -23.72 -0.31
C SER A 140 24.10 -23.15 -1.35
N ILE A 141 25.40 -23.37 -1.19
CA ILE A 141 26.38 -23.08 -2.26
C ILE A 141 26.06 -23.89 -3.52
N SER A 142 25.57 -25.13 -3.36
CA SER A 142 25.22 -25.99 -4.50
C SER A 142 24.10 -25.39 -5.36
N ASP A 143 23.18 -24.64 -4.76
CA ASP A 143 22.12 -23.95 -5.50
C ASP A 143 22.69 -22.81 -6.37
N PHE A 144 23.70 -22.07 -5.87
CA PHE A 144 24.38 -21.04 -6.65
C PHE A 144 25.25 -21.62 -7.78
N LEU A 145 25.93 -22.75 -7.52
CA LEU A 145 26.67 -23.47 -8.57
C LEU A 145 25.72 -23.93 -9.68
N TRP A 146 24.56 -24.48 -9.31
CA TRP A 146 23.54 -24.86 -10.28
C TRP A 146 23.08 -23.66 -11.13
N ILE A 147 22.89 -22.49 -10.51
CA ILE A 147 22.56 -21.24 -11.23
C ILE A 147 23.69 -20.82 -12.18
N GLU A 148 24.94 -20.90 -11.73
CA GLU A 148 26.11 -20.58 -12.55
C GLU A 148 26.10 -21.39 -13.85
N ASP A 149 25.86 -22.70 -13.73
CA ASP A 149 25.94 -23.68 -14.83
C ASP A 149 24.69 -23.69 -15.73
N ASN A 150 23.50 -23.48 -15.19
CA ASN A 150 22.23 -23.73 -15.91
C ASN A 150 21.54 -22.45 -16.42
N LEU A 151 21.84 -21.28 -15.85
CA LEU A 151 21.16 -20.02 -16.18
C LEU A 151 22.12 -19.00 -16.82
N PRO A 152 22.58 -19.24 -18.07
CA PRO A 152 23.62 -18.42 -18.70
C PRO A 152 23.20 -16.98 -19.01
N SER A 153 21.89 -16.74 -19.20
CA SER A 153 21.32 -15.41 -19.44
C SER A 153 21.03 -14.61 -18.17
N LEU A 154 21.28 -15.18 -16.98
CA LEU A 154 21.00 -14.50 -15.72
C LEU A 154 21.98 -13.34 -15.53
N VAL A 155 21.45 -12.12 -15.57
CA VAL A 155 22.20 -10.87 -15.40
C VAL A 155 21.79 -10.09 -14.14
N SER A 156 20.70 -10.48 -13.49
CA SER A 156 20.23 -9.87 -12.25
C SER A 156 20.02 -10.91 -11.16
N LEU A 157 20.59 -10.68 -9.99
CA LEU A 157 20.44 -11.57 -8.82
C LEU A 157 20.01 -10.75 -7.62
N ASP A 158 18.95 -11.20 -6.94
CA ASP A 158 18.49 -10.62 -5.68
C ASP A 158 18.80 -11.59 -4.53
N ILE A 159 19.79 -11.22 -3.73
CA ILE A 159 20.19 -11.93 -2.51
C ILE A 159 19.81 -11.16 -1.24
N SER A 160 18.90 -10.19 -1.34
CA SER A 160 18.55 -9.33 -0.20
C SER A 160 17.81 -10.02 0.94
N ALA A 161 17.23 -11.20 0.69
CA ALA A 161 16.70 -12.08 1.74
C ALA A 161 17.81 -12.81 2.53
N ILE A 162 19.03 -12.87 1.99
CA ILE A 162 20.18 -13.50 2.66
C ILE A 162 20.84 -12.47 3.57
N LYS A 163 20.66 -12.64 4.87
CA LYS A 163 21.23 -11.79 5.92
C LYS A 163 22.56 -12.37 6.41
N ASP A 164 23.34 -11.57 7.12
CA ASP A 164 24.63 -12.00 7.64
C ASP A 164 24.53 -13.03 8.77
N PHE A 165 23.40 -13.15 9.47
CA PHE A 165 23.19 -14.19 10.48
C PHE A 165 22.30 -15.32 9.99
N VAL A 166 22.65 -16.55 10.39
CA VAL A 166 21.82 -17.74 10.24
C VAL A 166 21.47 -18.32 11.61
N TRP A 167 20.21 -18.74 11.77
CA TRP A 167 19.73 -19.50 12.92
C TRP A 167 19.59 -20.97 12.54
N THR A 168 20.18 -21.86 13.35
CA THR A 168 20.05 -23.33 13.18
C THR A 168 20.21 -23.82 11.72
N PRO A 169 21.29 -23.44 11.02
CA PRO A 169 21.51 -23.86 9.64
C PRO A 169 21.72 -25.38 9.54
N GLU A 170 21.13 -26.00 8.50
CA GLU A 170 21.56 -27.33 8.05
C GLU A 170 22.93 -27.26 7.35
N GLU A 171 23.19 -26.16 6.63
CA GLU A 171 24.44 -25.88 5.93
C GLU A 171 24.91 -24.46 6.24
N THR A 172 26.20 -24.30 6.54
CA THR A 172 26.81 -22.98 6.84
C THR A 172 27.91 -22.62 5.87
N TRP A 173 27.70 -21.53 5.14
CA TRP A 173 28.71 -20.93 4.27
C TRP A 173 28.95 -19.46 4.64
N THR A 174 30.07 -18.91 4.18
CA THR A 174 30.43 -17.49 4.33
C THR A 174 30.36 -16.76 2.99
N TRP A 175 30.34 -15.43 3.01
CA TRP A 175 30.37 -14.65 1.78
C TRP A 175 31.60 -14.96 0.91
N LYS A 176 32.75 -15.23 1.52
CA LYS A 176 33.96 -15.66 0.81
C LYS A 176 33.78 -17.02 0.14
N MET A 177 33.25 -18.01 0.85
CA MET A 177 33.01 -19.34 0.28
C MET A 177 32.08 -19.26 -0.94
N LEU A 178 31.04 -18.42 -0.88
CA LEU A 178 30.14 -18.20 -2.01
C LEU A 178 30.85 -17.49 -3.18
N ALA A 179 31.66 -16.46 -2.88
CA ALA A 179 32.44 -15.73 -3.88
C ALA A 179 33.44 -16.63 -4.62
N GLU A 180 34.12 -17.51 -3.88
CA GLU A 180 35.10 -18.46 -4.41
C GLU A 180 34.44 -19.60 -5.20
N ALA A 181 33.26 -20.05 -4.78
CA ALA A 181 32.54 -21.12 -5.45
C ALA A 181 31.91 -20.68 -6.78
N CYS A 182 31.36 -19.47 -6.87
CA CYS A 182 30.56 -19.02 -8.01
C CYS A 182 31.11 -17.75 -8.70
N PRO A 183 32.41 -17.69 -9.05
CA PRO A 183 33.02 -16.46 -9.55
C PRO A 183 32.47 -16.03 -10.92
N LYS A 184 32.03 -16.97 -11.77
CA LYS A 184 31.52 -16.63 -13.11
C LYS A 184 30.09 -16.10 -13.02
N LEU A 185 29.30 -16.60 -12.08
CA LEU A 185 27.95 -16.11 -11.80
C LEU A 185 28.00 -14.63 -11.42
N PHE A 186 28.79 -14.26 -10.42
CA PHE A 186 28.87 -12.85 -10.00
C PHE A 186 29.55 -11.97 -11.06
N ALA A 187 30.56 -12.47 -11.77
CA ALA A 187 31.24 -11.70 -12.82
C ALA A 187 30.36 -11.33 -14.02
N ARG A 188 29.26 -12.06 -14.27
CA ARG A 188 28.31 -11.75 -15.35
C ARG A 188 27.16 -10.83 -14.96
N LEU A 189 26.94 -10.58 -13.67
CA LEU A 189 25.80 -9.77 -13.21
C LEU A 189 25.94 -8.30 -13.66
N GLU A 190 24.85 -7.77 -14.21
CA GLU A 190 24.66 -6.35 -14.47
C GLU A 190 23.88 -5.67 -13.35
N GLU A 191 23.08 -6.42 -12.59
CA GLU A 191 22.30 -5.94 -11.44
C GLU A 191 22.44 -6.90 -10.25
N LEU A 192 22.73 -6.36 -9.07
CA LEU A 192 22.81 -7.12 -7.83
C LEU A 192 21.99 -6.40 -6.76
N GLU A 193 21.06 -7.12 -6.15
CA GLU A 193 20.28 -6.62 -5.01
C GLU A 193 20.72 -7.31 -3.72
N VAL A 194 21.10 -6.53 -2.72
CA VAL A 194 21.66 -7.02 -1.45
C VAL A 194 20.92 -6.44 -0.25
N ALA A 195 21.00 -7.14 0.88
CA ALA A 195 20.60 -6.59 2.16
C ALA A 195 21.51 -5.41 2.53
N ASN A 196 21.04 -4.46 3.35
CA ASN A 196 21.92 -3.40 3.84
C ASN A 196 23.00 -3.95 4.77
N TRP A 197 24.16 -4.30 4.20
CA TRP A 197 25.30 -4.89 4.89
C TRP A 197 25.87 -4.01 6.02
N ALA A 198 25.50 -2.74 6.06
CA ALA A 198 25.93 -1.81 7.10
C ALA A 198 24.96 -1.75 8.29
N ASP A 199 23.72 -2.25 8.19
CA ASP A 199 22.76 -2.23 9.30
C ASP A 199 22.82 -3.54 10.08
N TYR A 200 23.77 -3.62 11.02
CA TYR A 200 23.97 -4.80 11.85
C TYR A 200 22.76 -5.10 12.73
N THR A 201 22.01 -4.06 13.12
CA THR A 201 20.78 -4.28 13.86
C THR A 201 19.70 -4.92 13.00
N ALA A 202 19.56 -4.55 11.73
CA ALA A 202 18.64 -5.24 10.83
C ALA A 202 19.06 -6.70 10.58
N HIS A 203 20.36 -6.95 10.48
CA HIS A 203 20.87 -8.32 10.37
C HIS A 203 20.69 -9.13 11.67
N SER A 204 20.73 -8.51 12.85
CA SER A 204 20.51 -9.17 14.14
C SER A 204 19.03 -9.37 14.48
N ARG A 205 18.17 -8.43 14.07
CA ARG A 205 16.71 -8.49 14.17
C ARG A 205 16.07 -9.37 13.11
N ILE A 206 16.64 -10.54 12.86
CA ILE A 206 15.87 -11.64 12.25
C ILE A 206 14.82 -12.05 13.29
N GLU A 207 13.80 -11.22 13.43
CA GLU A 207 12.89 -11.17 14.55
C GLU A 207 11.81 -12.26 14.39
N TYR A 208 11.75 -13.12 15.40
CA TYR A 208 10.54 -13.77 15.92
C TYR A 208 9.83 -14.86 15.11
N SER A 209 10.25 -15.15 13.87
CA SER A 209 9.68 -16.24 13.07
C SER A 209 10.40 -17.59 13.18
N TYR A 210 11.61 -17.63 13.77
CA TYR A 210 12.52 -18.78 13.65
C TYR A 210 12.68 -19.63 14.92
N SER A 211 12.16 -19.22 16.09
CA SER A 211 12.54 -19.87 17.35
C SER A 211 11.44 -20.14 18.39
N TYR A 212 10.18 -19.71 18.20
CA TYR A 212 9.22 -19.76 19.32
C TYR A 212 8.70 -21.15 19.70
N ASN A 213 9.07 -22.22 18.99
CA ASN A 213 8.68 -23.58 19.37
C ASN A 213 9.71 -24.33 20.22
N ASP A 214 10.88 -23.76 20.52
CA ASP A 214 11.81 -24.45 21.42
C ASP A 214 12.63 -23.49 22.30
N TYR A 215 12.02 -23.11 23.43
CA TYR A 215 12.56 -22.27 24.49
C TYR A 215 13.86 -22.81 25.13
N ARG A 216 14.33 -24.00 24.73
CA ARG A 216 15.55 -24.64 25.24
C ARG A 216 16.83 -24.16 24.54
N PHE A 217 16.73 -23.49 23.39
CA PHE A 217 17.89 -22.99 22.66
C PHE A 217 18.19 -21.51 22.99
N LYS A 218 18.94 -21.29 24.08
CA LYS A 218 19.62 -20.01 24.35
C LYS A 218 20.61 -19.67 23.21
N GLN A 219 20.93 -18.39 23.01
CA GLN A 219 21.90 -17.67 22.11
C GLN A 219 23.03 -18.43 21.34
N LYS A 220 23.39 -19.67 21.69
CA LYS A 220 24.55 -20.44 21.18
C LYS A 220 24.44 -20.99 19.74
N PHE A 221 23.40 -20.69 18.97
CA PHE A 221 23.15 -21.27 17.63
C PHE A 221 23.11 -20.24 16.48
N ARG A 222 23.56 -19.02 16.77
CA ARG A 222 23.66 -17.93 15.79
C ARG A 222 25.05 -17.96 15.15
N ILE A 223 25.09 -18.18 13.83
CA ILE A 223 26.34 -18.23 13.05
C ILE A 223 26.37 -17.07 12.08
N SER A 224 27.50 -16.34 12.07
CA SER A 224 27.74 -15.24 11.13
C SER A 224 28.31 -15.77 9.80
N ARG A 225 27.76 -15.28 8.68
CA ARG A 225 28.33 -15.42 7.33
C ARG A 225 29.59 -14.57 7.14
N ARG A 226 29.94 -13.73 8.13
CA ARG A 226 31.17 -12.93 8.17
C ARG A 226 32.29 -13.52 9.02
N ARG A 227 32.15 -14.76 9.51
CA ARG A 227 33.13 -15.39 10.43
C ARG A 227 34.56 -15.50 9.89
N ASP A 228 34.74 -15.31 8.60
CA ASP A 228 36.03 -15.26 7.89
C ASP A 228 36.49 -13.82 7.56
N GLY A 229 35.83 -12.81 8.14
CA GLY A 229 36.09 -11.39 7.91
C GLY A 229 35.46 -10.82 6.63
N GLY A 230 34.66 -11.61 5.90
CA GLY A 230 34.03 -11.19 4.65
C GLY A 230 32.61 -10.65 4.81
N SER A 231 32.36 -9.44 4.29
CA SER A 231 31.02 -8.90 4.02
C SER A 231 30.66 -9.09 2.55
N VAL A 232 29.38 -8.89 2.22
CA VAL A 232 28.95 -8.85 0.81
C VAL A 232 29.74 -7.82 -0.01
N ALA A 233 30.08 -6.68 0.61
CA ALA A 233 30.76 -5.58 -0.05
C ALA A 233 32.20 -5.94 -0.43
N ASN A 234 33.00 -6.46 0.51
CA ASN A 234 34.41 -6.77 0.22
C ASN A 234 34.64 -8.13 -0.44
N MET A 235 33.67 -9.06 -0.41
CA MET A 235 33.80 -10.39 -1.03
C MET A 235 33.13 -10.46 -2.42
N LEU A 236 31.90 -9.95 -2.58
CA LEU A 236 31.14 -10.10 -3.84
C LEU A 236 31.32 -8.93 -4.82
N PHE A 237 31.34 -7.67 -4.35
CA PHE A 237 31.41 -6.54 -5.29
C PHE A 237 32.68 -6.56 -6.16
N PRO A 238 33.87 -6.93 -5.65
CA PRO A 238 35.09 -6.96 -6.47
C PRO A 238 35.06 -7.97 -7.61
N ILE A 239 34.27 -9.05 -7.48
CA ILE A 239 34.13 -10.07 -8.52
C ILE A 239 33.05 -9.70 -9.57
N CYS A 240 32.16 -8.75 -9.27
CA CYS A 240 31.06 -8.34 -10.14
C CYS A 240 31.49 -7.41 -11.29
N LYS A 241 32.34 -7.86 -12.21
CA LYS A 241 32.99 -7.02 -13.24
C LYS A 241 32.06 -6.24 -14.18
N LYS A 242 30.80 -6.66 -14.33
CA LYS A 242 29.80 -6.05 -15.23
C LYS A 242 28.70 -5.28 -14.51
N LEU A 243 28.77 -5.14 -13.18
CA LEU A 243 27.70 -4.53 -12.39
C LEU A 243 27.47 -3.09 -12.84
N LYS A 244 26.25 -2.80 -13.29
CA LYS A 244 25.77 -1.45 -13.63
C LYS A 244 24.89 -0.89 -12.52
N THR A 245 24.07 -1.76 -11.92
CA THR A 245 23.09 -1.40 -10.89
C THR A 245 23.36 -2.16 -9.59
N LEU A 246 23.62 -1.44 -8.51
CA LEU A 246 23.58 -1.98 -7.15
C LEU A 246 22.27 -1.57 -6.49
N ALA A 247 21.51 -2.53 -5.96
CA ALA A 247 20.34 -2.24 -5.14
C ALA A 247 20.58 -2.63 -3.68
N ILE A 248 20.28 -1.73 -2.75
CA ILE A 248 20.41 -1.92 -1.31
C ILE A 248 19.00 -1.96 -0.72
N ARG A 249 18.65 -3.09 -0.11
CA ARG A 249 17.35 -3.36 0.50
C ARG A 249 17.50 -3.63 1.98
N GLU A 250 16.80 -2.87 2.80
CA GLU A 250 16.47 -3.22 4.17
C GLU A 250 15.45 -2.19 4.65
N ARG A 251 14.49 -2.57 5.50
CA ARG A 251 13.65 -1.56 6.14
C ARG A 251 14.39 -0.94 7.31
N TYR A 252 14.25 0.37 7.47
CA TYR A 252 14.84 1.08 8.60
C TYR A 252 14.46 0.43 9.93
N SER A 253 15.45 0.08 10.75
CA SER A 253 15.27 -0.51 12.09
C SER A 253 14.62 0.44 13.12
N GLY A 254 14.28 1.67 12.74
CA GLY A 254 13.40 2.55 13.53
C GLY A 254 14.09 3.30 14.68
N PHE A 255 15.41 3.31 14.77
CA PHE A 255 16.10 4.07 15.82
C PHE A 255 16.05 5.58 15.55
N HIS A 256 15.77 6.38 16.54
CA HIS A 256 15.81 7.85 16.39
C HIS A 256 17.01 8.45 17.12
N THR A 257 17.85 7.60 17.71
CA THR A 257 19.07 7.97 18.40
C THR A 257 20.19 7.14 17.84
N TRP A 258 21.23 7.78 17.32
CA TRP A 258 22.45 7.12 16.84
C TRP A 258 23.62 7.43 17.77
N ASN A 259 24.49 6.47 18.02
CA ASN A 259 25.78 6.72 18.64
C ASN A 259 26.92 6.69 17.61
N GLU A 260 28.17 6.92 18.04
CA GLU A 260 29.32 7.01 17.14
C GLU A 260 29.54 5.68 16.38
N TRP A 261 29.28 4.57 17.06
CA TRP A 261 29.35 3.24 16.48
C TRP A 261 28.29 3.04 15.38
N GLU A 262 27.03 3.45 15.62
CA GLU A 262 25.97 3.39 14.61
C GLU A 262 26.27 4.31 13.41
N VAL A 263 26.87 5.48 13.64
CA VAL A 263 27.33 6.35 12.55
C VAL A 263 28.41 5.66 11.72
N HIS A 264 29.40 5.02 12.38
CA HIS A 264 30.43 4.28 11.67
C HIS A 264 29.83 3.17 10.80
N GLN A 265 28.96 2.34 11.36
CA GLN A 265 28.32 1.28 10.59
C GLN A 265 27.54 1.84 9.40
N ARG A 266 26.58 2.74 9.67
CA ARG A 266 25.55 3.18 8.72
C ARG A 266 26.06 4.17 7.69
N VAL A 267 27.10 4.94 8.02
CA VAL A 267 27.69 5.94 7.14
C VAL A 267 29.04 5.44 6.63
N CYS A 268 29.97 5.15 7.53
CA CYS A 268 31.35 4.84 7.16
C CYS A 268 31.47 3.51 6.40
N CYS A 269 30.94 2.40 6.95
CA CYS A 269 31.03 1.09 6.31
C CYS A 269 30.17 0.99 5.05
N LEU A 270 29.04 1.70 5.00
CA LEU A 270 28.19 1.75 3.81
C LEU A 270 28.88 2.49 2.65
N VAL A 271 29.31 3.73 2.90
CA VAL A 271 29.97 4.58 1.89
C VAL A 271 31.29 3.96 1.42
N ASP A 272 32.12 3.48 2.36
CA ASP A 272 33.37 2.82 2.03
C ASP A 272 33.15 1.52 1.26
N GLY A 273 32.11 0.76 1.62
CA GLY A 273 31.74 -0.48 0.94
C GLY A 273 31.47 -0.24 -0.54
N VAL A 274 30.71 0.82 -0.86
CA VAL A 274 30.45 1.23 -2.24
C VAL A 274 31.72 1.76 -2.90
N GLN A 275 32.39 2.73 -2.28
CA GLN A 275 33.52 3.43 -2.90
C GLN A 275 34.73 2.52 -3.16
N LYS A 276 35.05 1.61 -2.24
CA LYS A 276 36.26 0.79 -2.31
C LYS A 276 36.05 -0.50 -3.11
N HIS A 277 34.84 -1.06 -3.11
CA HIS A 277 34.63 -2.41 -3.62
C HIS A 277 33.70 -2.49 -4.82
N CYS A 278 32.86 -1.49 -5.09
CA CYS A 278 32.05 -1.52 -6.30
C CYS A 278 32.91 -1.35 -7.56
N PRO A 279 32.58 -2.08 -8.63
CA PRO A 279 33.30 -2.01 -9.88
C PRO A 279 33.06 -0.68 -10.57
N ALA A 280 34.03 -0.31 -11.40
CA ALA A 280 34.03 0.93 -12.12
C ALA A 280 32.93 1.03 -13.21
N SER A 281 32.23 -0.09 -13.50
CA SER A 281 31.08 -0.16 -14.40
C SER A 281 29.77 0.30 -13.75
N MET A 282 29.73 0.45 -12.43
CA MET A 282 28.51 0.82 -11.71
C MET A 282 28.15 2.28 -11.98
N THR A 283 26.96 2.50 -12.55
CA THR A 283 26.42 3.82 -12.86
C THR A 283 25.13 4.13 -12.12
N LYS A 284 24.50 3.11 -11.52
CA LYS A 284 23.19 3.22 -10.87
C LYS A 284 23.18 2.63 -9.47
N LEU A 285 22.65 3.40 -8.51
CA LEU A 285 22.42 2.97 -7.14
C LEU A 285 20.93 3.02 -6.82
N ARG A 286 20.36 1.91 -6.38
CA ARG A 286 18.95 1.81 -5.97
C ARG A 286 18.88 1.60 -4.46
N VAL A 287 18.24 2.50 -3.74
CA VAL A 287 18.14 2.45 -2.27
C VAL A 287 16.67 2.38 -1.88
N HIS A 288 16.24 1.23 -1.36
CA HIS A 288 14.83 0.99 -1.03
C HIS A 288 14.35 1.67 0.26
N ASP A 289 15.27 2.17 1.08
CA ASP A 289 14.98 2.88 2.31
C ASP A 289 15.63 4.28 2.30
N TYR A 290 14.93 5.23 2.87
CA TYR A 290 15.32 6.63 2.89
C TYR A 290 16.48 6.91 3.85
N ALA A 291 16.61 6.16 4.95
CA ALA A 291 17.67 6.36 5.93
C ALA A 291 19.09 6.02 5.40
N PRO A 292 19.32 4.89 4.71
CA PRO A 292 20.57 4.63 3.99
C PRO A 292 20.84 5.67 2.89
N TYR A 293 19.82 6.13 2.17
CA TYR A 293 19.95 7.19 1.15
C TYR A 293 20.51 8.49 1.73
N ARG A 294 20.01 8.95 2.89
CA ARG A 294 20.56 10.13 3.56
C ARG A 294 21.98 9.91 4.06
N SER A 295 22.28 8.73 4.60
CA SER A 295 23.62 8.37 5.04
C SER A 295 24.64 8.45 3.90
N LEU A 296 24.27 7.92 2.72
CA LEU A 296 25.08 7.95 1.50
C LEU A 296 25.43 9.39 1.06
N PHE A 297 24.45 10.30 1.03
CA PHE A 297 24.64 11.67 0.51
C PHE A 297 24.97 12.73 1.57
N SER A 298 24.93 12.37 2.86
CA SER A 298 25.46 13.20 3.94
C SER A 298 26.98 13.36 3.86
N THR A 299 27.66 12.41 3.21
CA THR A 299 29.10 12.49 2.92
C THR A 299 29.36 13.09 1.54
N ASP A 300 30.62 13.39 1.24
CA ASP A 300 31.02 13.88 -0.08
C ASP A 300 30.99 12.74 -1.11
N ALA A 301 29.91 12.69 -1.89
CA ALA A 301 29.72 11.74 -2.98
C ALA A 301 30.46 12.15 -4.27
N THR A 302 31.22 13.26 -4.29
CA THR A 302 32.03 13.63 -5.47
C THR A 302 33.07 12.58 -5.84
N ALA A 303 33.50 11.76 -4.87
CA ALA A 303 34.35 10.60 -5.12
C ALA A 303 33.68 9.53 -6.01
N TRP A 304 32.34 9.53 -6.13
CA TRP A 304 31.57 8.59 -6.95
C TRP A 304 31.40 9.11 -8.37
N SER A 305 32.51 9.46 -9.02
CA SER A 305 32.59 10.14 -10.32
C SER A 305 31.80 9.50 -11.47
N ARG A 306 31.34 8.24 -11.33
CA ARG A 306 30.64 7.46 -12.36
C ARG A 306 29.16 7.21 -12.07
N LEU A 307 28.70 7.53 -10.87
CA LEU A 307 27.30 7.39 -10.52
C LEU A 307 26.50 8.47 -11.26
N THR A 308 25.62 8.04 -12.16
CA THR A 308 24.77 8.93 -12.95
C THR A 308 23.32 8.89 -12.48
N ASP A 309 22.88 7.77 -11.89
CA ASP A 309 21.48 7.54 -11.56
C ASP A 309 21.32 7.02 -10.15
N VAL A 310 20.41 7.62 -9.37
CA VAL A 310 20.00 7.11 -8.07
C VAL A 310 18.50 6.95 -7.99
N GLU A 311 18.06 5.74 -7.65
CA GLU A 311 16.67 5.41 -7.39
C GLU A 311 16.40 5.31 -5.90
N ILE A 312 15.36 5.99 -5.41
CA ILE A 312 15.00 6.05 -3.98
C ILE A 312 13.62 5.44 -3.75
N GLY A 313 13.48 4.64 -2.69
CA GLY A 313 12.20 4.12 -2.20
C GLY A 313 11.30 5.19 -1.56
N LEU A 314 10.95 6.25 -2.30
CA LEU A 314 10.07 7.31 -1.79
C LEU A 314 8.65 6.81 -1.49
N TYR A 315 8.13 5.89 -2.31
CA TYR A 315 6.80 5.30 -2.08
C TYR A 315 6.74 4.58 -0.73
N SER A 316 7.69 3.69 -0.45
CA SER A 316 7.75 2.96 0.82
C SER A 316 7.95 3.89 2.00
N TRP A 317 8.75 4.95 1.86
CA TRP A 317 8.87 5.97 2.91
C TRP A 317 7.52 6.64 3.18
N MET A 318 6.81 7.08 2.14
CA MET A 318 5.51 7.75 2.27
C MET A 318 4.41 6.79 2.80
N GLU A 319 4.45 5.52 2.43
CA GLU A 319 3.52 4.48 2.88
C GLU A 319 3.78 4.07 4.34
N ASP A 320 5.04 3.80 4.73
CA ASP A 320 5.40 3.45 6.12
C ASP A 320 5.02 4.59 7.09
N ARG A 321 5.02 5.82 6.60
CA ARG A 321 4.55 7.01 7.32
C ARG A 321 3.03 7.04 7.45
N ARG A 322 2.30 6.58 6.42
CA ARG A 322 0.84 6.49 6.47
C ARG A 322 0.32 5.81 7.71
N ASP A 323 1.02 4.76 8.14
CA ASP A 323 0.60 3.95 9.27
C ASP A 323 1.16 4.45 10.63
N ARG A 324 2.23 5.28 10.61
CA ARG A 324 2.96 5.68 11.83
C ARG A 324 2.88 7.16 12.17
N ASP A 325 2.58 8.07 11.24
CA ASP A 325 2.90 9.51 11.37
C ASP A 325 1.78 10.44 11.81
N VAL A 326 0.60 9.94 12.20
CA VAL A 326 -0.30 10.74 13.07
C VAL A 326 0.44 11.21 14.35
N ILE A 327 1.53 10.51 14.68
CA ILE A 327 2.46 10.69 15.79
C ILE A 327 3.37 11.93 15.64
N GLY A 328 3.54 12.46 14.42
CA GLY A 328 4.52 13.49 14.09
C GLY A 328 5.98 13.03 14.23
N PRO A 329 6.94 13.81 13.69
CA PRO A 329 8.31 13.35 13.51
C PRO A 329 9.04 13.22 14.86
N ILE A 330 9.54 12.01 15.16
CA ILE A 330 10.56 11.85 16.21
C ILE A 330 11.89 12.32 15.62
N PRO A 331 12.53 13.38 16.16
CA PRO A 331 13.76 13.90 15.61
C PRO A 331 14.90 12.89 15.78
N TYR A 332 15.77 12.81 14.78
CA TYR A 332 17.00 12.04 14.91
C TYR A 332 17.95 12.76 15.88
N ARG A 333 18.60 12.01 16.76
CA ARG A 333 19.54 12.52 17.76
C ARG A 333 20.82 11.73 17.69
N ILE A 334 21.91 12.36 18.10
CA ILE A 334 23.17 11.66 18.33
C ILE A 334 23.56 11.74 19.79
N THR A 335 24.01 10.61 20.30
CA THR A 335 24.58 10.45 21.63
C THR A 335 26.03 10.05 21.51
N GLN A 336 26.88 10.60 22.38
CA GLN A 336 28.27 10.14 22.48
C GLN A 336 28.32 8.69 22.94
N GLY A 337 29.34 7.97 22.49
CA GLY A 337 29.62 6.59 22.90
C GLY A 337 29.71 5.61 21.75
N HIS A 338 30.42 4.52 22.01
CA HIS A 338 30.69 3.44 21.06
C HIS A 338 30.06 2.11 21.51
N HIS A 339 29.08 2.15 22.42
CA HIS A 339 28.44 0.94 22.94
C HIS A 339 27.53 0.33 21.88
N HIS A 340 27.74 -0.96 21.61
CA HIS A 340 26.92 -1.77 20.73
C HIS A 340 26.39 -2.97 21.51
N ARG A 341 25.34 -3.62 20.99
CA ARG A 341 24.76 -4.78 21.67
C ARG A 341 25.77 -5.92 21.67
N ASP A 342 25.82 -6.75 22.71
CA ASP A 342 26.69 -7.94 22.75
C ASP A 342 26.51 -8.83 21.49
N GLU A 343 25.29 -8.86 20.96
CA GLU A 343 24.94 -9.59 19.74
C GLU A 343 25.59 -9.05 18.44
N GLU A 344 26.03 -7.79 18.46
CA GLU A 344 26.69 -7.11 17.34
C GLU A 344 28.23 -7.29 17.40
N GLU A 345 28.78 -7.81 18.50
CA GLU A 345 30.21 -8.14 18.64
C GLU A 345 30.66 -9.16 17.57
N ALA A 346 29.77 -10.10 17.19
CA ALA A 346 30.02 -11.08 16.13
C ALA A 346 30.15 -10.46 14.72
N PHE A 347 29.91 -9.16 14.59
CA PHE A 347 30.11 -8.39 13.36
C PHE A 347 31.20 -7.32 13.48
N ASP A 348 31.77 -7.15 14.67
CA ASP A 348 32.83 -6.17 14.88
C ASP A 348 34.09 -6.63 14.14
N ASP A 349 34.32 -6.03 12.98
CA ASP A 349 35.50 -6.21 12.15
C ASP A 349 36.65 -5.28 12.58
N LYS A 350 36.54 -4.63 13.74
CA LYS A 350 37.50 -3.65 14.30
C LYS A 350 37.74 -2.45 13.37
N THR A 351 36.85 -2.24 12.39
CA THR A 351 36.94 -1.08 11.49
C THR A 351 36.60 0.23 12.20
N PHE A 352 35.81 0.17 13.28
CA PHE A 352 35.52 1.34 14.11
C PHE A 352 36.80 1.88 14.77
N ASP A 353 37.56 1.00 15.43
CA ASP A 353 38.79 1.34 16.15
C ASP A 353 39.87 1.94 15.25
N SER A 354 39.87 1.57 13.96
CA SER A 354 40.80 2.07 12.95
C SER A 354 40.26 3.26 12.14
N CYS A 355 39.01 3.66 12.34
CA CYS A 355 38.40 4.77 11.63
C CYS A 355 38.85 6.11 12.21
N LYS A 356 39.44 6.96 11.35
CA LYS A 356 39.92 8.30 11.74
C LYS A 356 38.89 9.42 11.52
N ARG A 357 37.70 9.08 11.02
CA ARG A 357 36.65 10.07 10.75
C ARG A 357 36.01 10.49 12.07
N ASP A 358 35.68 11.77 12.20
CA ASP A 358 34.92 12.27 13.33
C ASP A 358 33.46 11.84 13.19
N HIS A 359 33.09 10.77 13.90
CA HIS A 359 31.74 10.19 13.85
C HIS A 359 30.69 11.13 14.45
N MET A 360 31.05 11.98 15.40
CA MET A 360 30.14 12.97 15.95
C MET A 360 29.81 14.04 14.93
N VAL A 361 30.80 14.56 14.21
CA VAL A 361 30.59 15.55 13.14
C VAL A 361 29.83 14.92 11.96
N LEU A 362 30.23 13.73 11.51
CA LEU A 362 29.54 13.02 10.43
C LEU A 362 28.10 12.72 10.76
N GLY A 363 27.88 12.15 11.94
CA GLY A 363 26.55 11.88 12.40
C GLY A 363 25.76 13.17 12.52
N ASN A 364 26.34 14.26 13.06
CA ASN A 364 25.67 15.55 13.13
C ASN A 364 25.23 16.02 11.74
N HIS A 365 26.03 15.87 10.68
CA HIS A 365 25.57 16.15 9.31
C HIS A 365 24.42 15.24 8.86
N VAL A 366 24.37 14.00 9.35
CA VAL A 366 23.29 13.06 9.05
C VAL A 366 22.01 13.40 9.82
N VAL A 367 22.08 13.97 11.04
CA VAL A 367 20.92 14.25 11.92
C VAL A 367 20.55 15.74 12.08
N GLN A 368 21.39 16.68 11.66
CA GLN A 368 21.11 18.12 11.70
C GLN A 368 20.03 18.51 10.68
N GLY A 369 19.03 19.28 11.13
CA GLY A 369 17.90 19.67 10.28
C GLY A 369 16.95 18.50 9.97
N VAL A 370 17.03 17.41 10.72
CA VAL A 370 16.28 16.17 10.43
C VAL A 370 15.10 16.07 11.36
N GLY A 371 14.06 16.80 11.00
CA GLY A 371 12.77 16.25 11.26
C GLY A 371 12.54 15.04 10.36
N ALA A 372 11.62 14.21 10.81
CA ALA A 372 11.09 13.12 10.05
C ALA A 372 9.94 13.64 9.13
N SER A 373 9.77 14.94 8.92
CA SER A 373 8.61 15.47 8.20
C SER A 373 8.78 15.37 6.68
N PHE A 374 7.68 15.54 5.95
CA PHE A 374 7.71 15.66 4.49
C PHE A 374 8.49 16.90 4.03
N GLU A 375 8.46 17.99 4.80
CA GLU A 375 9.24 19.20 4.50
C GLU A 375 10.75 18.91 4.54
N ASP A 376 11.22 18.14 5.53
CA ASP A 376 12.62 17.76 5.64
C ASP A 376 13.06 16.83 4.51
N LEU A 377 12.15 15.95 4.05
CA LEU A 377 12.36 15.14 2.85
C LEU A 377 12.59 16.03 1.62
N LEU A 378 11.71 17.01 1.40
CA LEU A 378 11.80 17.92 0.26
C LEU A 378 13.10 18.73 0.29
N GLN A 379 13.45 19.28 1.44
CA GLN A 379 14.70 20.04 1.61
C GLN A 379 15.93 19.16 1.38
N SER A 380 15.91 17.92 1.87
CA SER A 380 17.02 16.98 1.67
C SER A 380 17.16 16.60 0.19
N LEU A 381 16.06 16.33 -0.52
CA LEU A 381 16.09 16.00 -1.94
C LEU A 381 16.65 17.16 -2.78
N GLN A 382 16.21 18.39 -2.50
CA GLN A 382 16.71 19.58 -3.17
C GLN A 382 18.18 19.82 -2.88
N THR A 383 18.59 19.75 -1.60
CA THR A 383 19.99 19.93 -1.19
C THR A 383 20.91 18.94 -1.88
N ILE A 384 20.53 17.67 -1.95
CA ILE A 384 21.33 16.62 -2.60
C ILE A 384 21.37 16.85 -4.12
N SER A 385 20.24 17.17 -4.74
CA SER A 385 20.16 17.45 -6.19
C SER A 385 21.04 18.63 -6.58
N ASN A 386 21.05 19.70 -5.78
CA ASN A 386 21.88 20.88 -5.99
C ASN A 386 23.37 20.59 -5.74
N LYS A 387 23.69 19.77 -4.73
CA LYS A 387 25.07 19.37 -4.42
C LYS A 387 25.65 18.46 -5.50
N TYR A 388 24.83 17.63 -6.14
CA TYR A 388 25.26 16.65 -7.14
C TYR A 388 24.44 16.75 -8.43
N PRO A 389 24.56 17.83 -9.21
CA PRO A 389 23.72 18.09 -10.38
C PRO A 389 23.92 17.09 -11.53
N LYS A 390 25.01 16.31 -11.50
CA LYS A 390 25.27 15.24 -12.48
C LYS A 390 24.56 13.93 -12.14
N ILE A 391 24.03 13.80 -10.93
CA ILE A 391 23.33 12.60 -10.46
C ILE A 391 21.84 12.84 -10.66
N ASN A 392 21.24 12.04 -11.54
CA ASN A 392 19.82 12.03 -11.76
C ASN A 392 19.14 11.19 -10.68
N ILE A 393 18.41 11.86 -9.79
CA ILE A 393 17.64 11.23 -8.71
C ILE A 393 16.22 10.93 -9.21
N ARG A 394 15.72 9.72 -8.94
CA ARG A 394 14.37 9.28 -9.31
C ARG A 394 13.76 8.36 -8.24
N PRO A 395 12.44 8.20 -8.17
CA PRO A 395 11.82 7.22 -7.30
C PRO A 395 11.91 5.80 -7.91
N ILE A 396 11.97 4.76 -7.08
CA ILE A 396 11.95 3.35 -7.51
C ILE A 396 10.60 2.97 -8.14
N ARG A 397 9.52 3.50 -7.58
CA ARG A 397 8.15 3.26 -8.03
C ARG A 397 7.52 4.59 -8.42
N ASN A 398 6.60 4.53 -9.37
CA ASN A 398 5.76 5.68 -9.67
C ASN A 398 5.01 6.11 -8.40
N LEU A 399 4.98 7.42 -8.12
CA LEU A 399 4.27 8.00 -6.99
C LEU A 399 2.86 8.49 -7.38
N GLN A 400 2.42 8.19 -8.61
CA GLN A 400 1.09 8.47 -9.10
C GLN A 400 0.04 7.75 -8.24
N ASN A 401 -0.96 8.50 -7.76
CA ASN A 401 -2.08 7.98 -6.97
C ASN A 401 -1.71 7.44 -5.58
N ILE A 402 -0.56 7.86 -5.02
CA ILE A 402 -0.27 7.53 -3.63
C ILE A 402 -1.28 8.20 -2.68
N THR A 403 -1.91 7.41 -1.82
CA THR A 403 -2.81 7.93 -0.79
C THR A 403 -2.03 8.36 0.46
N LEU A 404 -2.21 9.60 0.90
CA LEU A 404 -1.59 10.18 2.09
C LEU A 404 -2.65 10.83 2.98
N HIS A 405 -2.48 10.80 4.31
CA HIS A 405 -3.21 11.73 5.17
C HIS A 405 -2.76 13.18 4.91
N PRO A 406 -3.68 14.17 5.05
CA PRO A 406 -3.32 15.58 5.01
C PRO A 406 -2.17 15.93 5.95
N PHE A 407 -2.12 15.29 7.13
CA PHE A 407 -1.09 15.52 8.15
C PHE A 407 0.31 15.01 7.77
N HIS A 408 0.45 14.19 6.72
CA HIS A 408 1.79 13.84 6.24
C HIS A 408 2.44 14.99 5.50
N LEU A 409 1.65 15.88 4.90
CA LEU A 409 2.17 16.99 4.12
C LEU A 409 2.45 18.23 4.97
N VAL A 410 1.89 18.31 6.19
CA VAL A 410 2.03 19.46 7.07
C VAL A 410 2.39 19.05 8.47
N ASN A 411 3.27 19.80 9.12
CA ASN A 411 3.57 19.54 10.53
C ASN A 411 2.38 19.96 11.42
N VAL A 412 1.77 19.01 12.14
CA VAL A 412 0.60 19.24 13.01
C VAL A 412 0.91 19.15 14.52
N MET A 413 2.15 18.86 14.89
CA MET A 413 2.57 18.70 16.29
C MET A 413 3.03 20.03 16.89
N GLN A 414 2.62 20.29 18.14
CA GLN A 414 3.31 21.28 18.97
C GLN A 414 4.69 20.73 19.36
N ARG A 415 5.75 21.50 19.11
CA ARG A 415 7.08 21.16 19.63
C ARG A 415 6.98 21.11 21.16
N ARG A 416 7.24 19.94 21.78
CA ARG A 416 7.41 19.86 23.23
C ARG A 416 8.63 20.70 23.62
N HIS A 417 8.40 21.91 24.12
CA HIS A 417 9.44 22.67 24.81
C HIS A 417 9.95 21.80 25.96
N HIS A 418 11.24 21.47 25.94
CA HIS A 418 11.87 20.81 27.07
C HIS A 418 11.77 21.75 28.27
N PHE A 419 11.31 21.21 29.40
CA PHE A 419 11.35 21.88 30.70
C PHE A 419 12.73 22.54 30.90
N GLY A 420 12.76 23.87 31.03
CA GLY A 420 13.93 24.60 31.52
C GLY A 420 14.77 25.42 30.51
N GLN A 421 14.41 25.53 29.22
CA GLN A 421 15.08 26.50 28.34
C GLN A 421 14.16 27.68 27.98
N ASN A 422 14.26 28.74 28.78
CA ASN A 422 13.86 30.08 28.35
C ASN A 422 14.76 30.51 27.20
N THR A 423 14.25 30.44 25.97
CA THR A 423 14.87 31.11 24.83
C THR A 423 13.99 32.28 24.43
N GLN A 424 14.39 33.47 24.91
CA GLN A 424 13.99 34.77 24.38
C GLN A 424 14.57 34.94 22.96
N ASN A 425 14.13 34.13 22.00
CA ASN A 425 14.35 34.42 20.59
C ASN A 425 13.00 34.52 19.90
N ASN A 426 12.53 35.77 19.88
CA ASN A 426 11.57 36.38 18.97
C ASN A 426 10.67 35.44 18.16
N ASP A 427 9.38 35.60 18.44
CA ASP A 427 8.25 35.47 17.54
C ASP A 427 8.49 36.18 16.18
N GLN A 428 9.33 35.61 15.33
CA GLN A 428 9.08 35.72 13.89
C GLN A 428 8.00 34.68 13.60
N ALA A 429 6.79 35.15 13.32
CA ALA A 429 5.73 34.37 12.70
C ALA A 429 6.38 33.50 11.62
N SER A 430 6.55 32.20 11.93
CA SER A 430 7.30 31.31 11.06
C SER A 430 6.51 31.22 9.76
N SER A 431 7.02 31.86 8.70
CA SER A 431 6.47 31.74 7.35
C SER A 431 6.17 30.27 7.10
N ASP A 432 4.95 29.96 6.64
CA ASP A 432 4.53 28.60 6.38
C ASP A 432 5.63 27.88 5.56
N PRO A 433 6.17 26.75 6.03
CA PRO A 433 7.27 26.07 5.34
C PRO A 433 6.97 25.75 3.86
N SER A 434 5.70 25.54 3.52
CA SER A 434 5.24 25.32 2.13
C SER A 434 5.45 26.54 1.21
N SER A 435 5.53 27.74 1.79
CA SER A 435 5.79 28.98 1.04
C SER A 435 7.25 29.19 0.66
N LYS A 436 8.18 28.39 1.18
CA LYS A 436 9.60 28.50 0.87
C LYS A 436 9.88 28.14 -0.59
N PRO A 437 10.66 28.94 -1.34
CA PRO A 437 10.94 28.68 -2.75
C PRO A 437 11.62 27.32 -2.96
N GLU A 438 12.46 26.90 -2.02
CA GLU A 438 13.13 25.60 -2.01
C GLU A 438 12.16 24.42 -1.98
N VAL A 439 11.12 24.54 -1.15
CA VAL A 439 10.09 23.51 -0.98
C VAL A 439 9.20 23.45 -2.23
N GLN A 440 8.84 24.60 -2.79
CA GLN A 440 8.08 24.65 -4.04
C GLN A 440 8.84 24.07 -5.22
N GLU A 441 10.15 24.29 -5.31
CA GLU A 441 11.00 23.67 -6.32
C GLU A 441 11.05 22.15 -6.17
N ALA A 442 11.20 21.63 -4.95
CA ALA A 442 11.17 20.19 -4.69
C ALA A 442 9.80 19.56 -5.02
N LEU A 443 8.70 20.23 -4.71
CA LEU A 443 7.34 19.81 -5.10
C LEU A 443 7.18 19.80 -6.62
N ARG A 444 7.71 20.81 -7.31
CA ARG A 444 7.69 20.88 -8.78
C ARG A 444 8.50 19.74 -9.40
N TRP A 445 9.67 19.42 -8.82
CA TRP A 445 10.46 18.24 -9.20
C TRP A 445 9.69 16.94 -8.98
N LEU A 446 9.01 16.75 -7.85
CA LEU A 446 8.17 15.58 -7.59
C LEU A 446 7.06 15.44 -8.63
N ALA A 447 6.35 16.53 -8.93
CA ALA A 447 5.27 16.50 -9.91
C ALA A 447 5.77 16.16 -11.32
N GLN A 448 6.87 16.79 -11.77
CA GLN A 448 7.36 16.67 -13.14
C GLN A 448 8.19 15.40 -13.38
N THR A 449 9.02 15.01 -12.42
CA THR A 449 9.98 13.90 -12.57
C THR A 449 9.40 12.58 -12.07
N CYS A 450 8.52 12.62 -11.07
CA CYS A 450 8.01 11.43 -10.38
C CYS A 450 6.53 11.14 -10.67
N ASP A 451 5.88 11.96 -11.52
CA ASP A 451 4.43 11.96 -11.75
C ASP A 451 3.63 11.98 -10.43
N TRP A 452 4.16 12.69 -9.43
CA TRP A 452 3.58 12.73 -8.10
C TRP A 452 2.26 13.51 -8.13
N LYS A 453 1.19 12.74 -8.00
CA LYS A 453 -0.18 13.22 -7.84
C LYS A 453 -0.70 12.50 -6.61
N PRO A 454 -0.70 13.11 -5.41
CA PRO A 454 -1.21 12.44 -4.22
C PRO A 454 -2.74 12.36 -4.24
N ILE A 455 -3.29 11.48 -3.40
CA ILE A 455 -4.69 11.45 -3.00
C ILE A 455 -4.71 11.70 -1.49
N LEU A 456 -5.45 12.71 -1.04
CA LEU A 456 -5.56 13.07 0.37
C LEU A 456 -6.69 12.27 1.02
N ALA A 457 -6.35 11.32 1.90
CA ALA A 457 -7.30 10.56 2.69
C ALA A 457 -7.89 11.43 3.80
N TRP A 458 -9.15 11.83 3.63
CA TRP A 458 -9.85 12.74 4.52
C TRP A 458 -10.50 12.04 5.72
N ASP A 459 -10.39 10.72 5.83
CA ASP A 459 -11.03 9.89 6.86
C ASP A 459 -10.81 10.40 8.29
N SER A 460 -9.58 10.82 8.65
CA SER A 460 -9.29 11.34 10.00
C SER A 460 -9.92 12.70 10.31
N MET A 461 -10.34 13.43 9.27
CA MET A 461 -11.02 14.73 9.36
C MET A 461 -12.56 14.55 9.36
N MET A 462 -13.07 13.33 9.13
CA MET A 462 -14.51 13.02 9.11
C MET A 462 -15.09 12.91 10.54
N CYS A 463 -14.84 13.92 11.38
CA CYS A 463 -15.34 13.97 12.75
C CYS A 463 -15.59 15.41 13.22
N ASP A 464 -16.77 15.68 13.79
CA ASP A 464 -17.15 17.02 14.26
C ASP A 464 -16.29 17.53 15.43
N VAL A 465 -15.76 16.62 16.25
CA VAL A 465 -14.91 16.98 17.41
C VAL A 465 -13.42 17.10 17.07
N PHE A 466 -13.06 17.14 15.78
CA PHE A 466 -11.67 17.29 15.37
C PHE A 466 -10.99 18.54 16.00
N PRO A 467 -9.76 18.44 16.54
CA PRO A 467 -8.85 17.28 16.54
C PRO A 467 -8.97 16.35 17.77
N ALA A 468 -9.98 16.49 18.62
CA ALA A 468 -10.13 15.68 19.84
C ALA A 468 -10.37 14.19 19.57
N ASN A 469 -10.72 13.81 18.34
CA ASN A 469 -10.79 12.42 17.88
C ASN A 469 -9.41 11.79 17.62
N LEU A 470 -8.35 12.60 17.52
CA LEU A 470 -6.97 12.13 17.38
C LEU A 470 -6.39 11.74 18.75
N GLU A 471 -5.35 10.89 18.75
CA GLU A 471 -4.81 10.25 19.97
C GLU A 471 -4.67 11.22 21.18
N PRO A 472 -5.33 10.94 22.33
CA PRO A 472 -5.38 11.87 23.47
C PRO A 472 -4.04 12.08 24.19
N ASN A 473 -3.03 11.25 23.91
CA ASN A 473 -1.71 11.33 24.56
C ASN A 473 -0.77 12.40 23.94
N ARG A 474 -1.27 13.21 23.00
CA ARG A 474 -0.44 14.14 22.20
C ARG A 474 -0.98 15.57 22.18
N THR A 475 -0.05 16.51 22.11
CA THR A 475 -0.32 17.95 21.97
C THR A 475 -0.34 18.32 20.49
N PHE A 476 -1.54 18.32 19.90
CA PHE A 476 -1.78 18.85 18.56
C PHE A 476 -1.79 20.38 18.57
N LEU A 477 -1.46 20.98 17.43
CA LEU A 477 -1.76 22.39 17.20
C LEU A 477 -3.29 22.62 17.28
N PRO A 478 -3.73 23.84 17.67
CA PRO A 478 -5.14 24.22 17.60
C PRO A 478 -5.76 23.93 16.21
N LYS A 479 -7.06 23.57 16.18
CA LYS A 479 -7.80 23.25 14.95
C LYS A 479 -7.55 24.28 13.84
N ALA A 480 -7.64 25.57 14.16
CA ALA A 480 -7.46 26.67 13.23
C ALA A 480 -6.07 26.66 12.57
N ASP A 481 -5.01 26.38 13.33
CA ASP A 481 -3.63 26.35 12.84
C ASP A 481 -3.40 25.16 11.91
N VAL A 482 -3.92 23.99 12.28
CA VAL A 482 -3.84 22.78 11.44
C VAL A 482 -4.53 23.01 10.11
N VAL A 483 -5.77 23.51 10.13
CA VAL A 483 -6.57 23.78 8.92
C VAL A 483 -5.89 24.85 8.06
N SER A 484 -5.30 25.88 8.68
CA SER A 484 -4.53 26.91 7.96
C SER A 484 -3.32 26.33 7.22
N ARG A 485 -2.53 25.46 7.87
CA ARG A 485 -1.38 24.79 7.23
C ARG A 485 -1.82 23.89 6.07
N ILE A 486 -2.89 23.13 6.25
CA ILE A 486 -3.45 22.30 5.18
C ILE A 486 -3.87 23.17 3.99
N GLN A 487 -4.57 24.27 4.25
CA GLN A 487 -5.00 25.22 3.22
C GLN A 487 -3.80 25.80 2.45
N ASN A 488 -2.75 26.23 3.14
CA ASN A 488 -1.55 26.78 2.50
C ASN A 488 -0.82 25.74 1.64
N MET A 489 -0.69 24.51 2.14
CA MET A 489 -0.10 23.42 1.38
C MET A 489 -0.94 23.09 0.12
N VAL A 490 -2.26 22.96 0.24
CA VAL A 490 -3.17 22.73 -0.89
C VAL A 490 -3.11 23.87 -1.91
N SER A 491 -3.07 25.12 -1.44
CA SER A 491 -2.91 26.30 -2.30
C SER A 491 -1.59 26.28 -3.06
N THR A 492 -0.51 25.86 -2.39
CA THR A 492 0.82 25.70 -2.98
C THR A 492 0.81 24.60 -4.06
N LEU A 493 0.25 23.43 -3.75
CA LEU A 493 0.11 22.32 -4.72
C LEU A 493 -0.66 22.77 -5.97
N ARG A 494 -1.79 23.46 -5.78
CA ARG A 494 -2.59 23.99 -6.87
C ARG A 494 -1.83 25.03 -7.69
N GLY A 495 -1.11 25.95 -7.05
CA GLY A 495 -0.24 26.92 -7.72
C GLY A 495 0.90 26.29 -8.54
N LEU A 496 1.27 25.04 -8.22
CA LEU A 496 2.23 24.24 -8.97
C LEU A 496 1.59 23.34 -10.04
N ASN A 497 0.29 23.51 -10.32
CA ASN A 497 -0.50 22.67 -11.23
C ASN A 497 -0.54 21.19 -10.81
N ILE A 498 -0.44 20.89 -9.52
CA ILE A 498 -0.64 19.55 -8.97
C ILE A 498 -2.14 19.40 -8.62
N PRO A 499 -2.85 18.40 -9.17
CA PRO A 499 -4.28 18.24 -8.94
C PRO A 499 -4.57 17.90 -7.48
N ILE A 500 -5.59 18.53 -6.92
CA ILE A 500 -6.05 18.32 -5.54
C ILE A 500 -7.10 17.22 -5.53
N ARG A 501 -6.72 16.05 -5.02
CA ARG A 501 -7.57 14.86 -5.05
C ARG A 501 -7.84 14.39 -3.63
N VAL A 502 -9.11 14.24 -3.29
CA VAL A 502 -9.56 13.89 -1.94
C VAL A 502 -10.27 12.54 -2.00
N SER A 503 -9.97 11.67 -1.04
CA SER A 503 -10.66 10.40 -0.87
C SER A 503 -11.26 10.32 0.53
N ILE A 504 -12.52 9.92 0.58
CA ILE A 504 -13.27 9.56 1.78
C ILE A 504 -13.55 8.07 1.68
N GLY A 505 -13.04 7.30 2.64
CA GLY A 505 -13.19 5.86 2.68
C GLY A 505 -12.00 5.06 2.19
N ASP A 506 -10.81 5.63 2.09
CA ASP A 506 -9.60 4.85 1.79
C ASP A 506 -9.12 4.10 3.03
N ARG A 507 -9.85 3.03 3.36
CA ARG A 507 -9.63 2.18 4.53
C ARG A 507 -8.73 0.97 4.24
N THR A 508 -7.99 0.99 3.14
CA THR A 508 -7.02 -0.07 2.80
C THR A 508 -6.00 -0.32 3.90
N ASN A 509 -5.59 0.74 4.62
CA ASN A 509 -4.58 0.69 5.68
C ASN A 509 -5.00 1.44 6.97
N ALA A 510 -6.20 2.02 7.04
CA ALA A 510 -6.69 2.59 8.29
C ALA A 510 -6.80 1.45 9.31
N CYS A 511 -6.03 1.55 10.40
CA CYS A 511 -5.93 0.59 11.50
C CYS A 511 -7.23 -0.21 11.67
N PRO A 512 -7.21 -1.56 11.71
CA PRO A 512 -8.43 -2.33 11.89
C PRO A 512 -8.94 -2.02 13.29
N SER A 513 -9.83 -1.03 13.39
CA SER A 513 -10.69 -0.92 14.56
C SER A 513 -11.50 -2.20 14.55
N SER A 514 -11.07 -3.17 15.34
CA SER A 514 -11.82 -4.38 15.61
C SER A 514 -13.15 -3.97 16.24
N GLY A 515 -14.17 -3.74 15.41
CA GLY A 515 -15.47 -3.23 15.83
C GLY A 515 -16.34 -2.73 14.67
N LEU A 516 -17.65 -2.64 14.93
CA LEU A 516 -18.67 -2.13 13.99
C LEU A 516 -18.47 -0.64 13.63
N ASP A 517 -17.67 0.09 14.42
CA ASP A 517 -17.42 1.54 14.29
C ASP A 517 -16.55 1.91 13.08
N GLY A 518 -15.81 0.95 12.51
CA GLY A 518 -14.89 1.20 11.39
C GLY A 518 -15.52 1.19 9.99
N SER A 519 -16.85 1.04 9.89
CA SER A 519 -17.56 0.84 8.61
C SER A 519 -18.43 2.01 8.16
N LEU A 520 -18.86 2.87 9.09
CA LEU A 520 -19.74 4.01 8.84
C LEU A 520 -18.95 5.33 8.98
N TYR A 521 -19.45 6.46 8.46
CA TYR A 521 -18.77 7.76 8.58
C TYR A 521 -19.37 8.65 9.66
N PHE A 522 -20.65 8.47 9.95
CA PHE A 522 -21.43 9.39 10.76
C PHE A 522 -21.83 8.71 12.07
N GLY A 523 -21.24 9.22 13.16
CA GLY A 523 -21.57 8.86 14.53
C GLY A 523 -22.05 10.08 15.32
N ASP A 524 -22.76 9.83 16.41
CA ASP A 524 -23.04 10.89 17.38
C ASP A 524 -21.73 11.28 18.07
N TYR A 525 -21.56 12.58 18.34
CA TYR A 525 -20.35 13.08 18.96
C TYR A 525 -20.64 13.63 20.37
N LYS A 526 -19.62 13.55 21.23
CA LYS A 526 -19.70 14.01 22.61
C LYS A 526 -19.49 15.53 22.65
N MET A 527 -20.44 16.24 23.25
CA MET A 527 -20.34 17.66 23.57
C MET A 527 -20.60 17.86 25.08
N PHE A 528 -19.94 18.84 25.68
CA PHE A 528 -20.23 19.28 27.04
C PHE A 528 -21.09 20.54 26.99
N VAL A 529 -22.23 20.51 27.67
CA VAL A 529 -23.15 21.64 27.78
C VAL A 529 -23.16 22.13 29.24
N GLY A 530 -23.13 23.45 29.44
CA GLY A 530 -23.07 24.09 30.76
C GLY A 530 -21.63 24.47 31.19
N GLU A 531 -21.53 25.28 32.24
CA GLU A 531 -20.27 25.72 32.84
C GLU A 531 -20.16 25.27 34.30
N GLY A 532 -18.93 25.09 34.81
CA GLY A 532 -18.70 24.77 36.23
C GLY A 532 -19.30 23.43 36.67
N GLU A 533 -20.08 23.44 37.75
CA GLU A 533 -20.74 22.26 38.33
C GLU A 533 -21.91 21.74 37.47
N ASP A 534 -22.46 22.56 36.56
CA ASP A 534 -23.57 22.19 35.67
C ASP A 534 -23.09 21.57 34.34
N LYS A 535 -21.78 21.34 34.19
CA LYS A 535 -21.19 20.75 32.98
C LYS A 535 -21.63 19.29 32.83
N ARG A 536 -22.52 19.01 31.87
CA ARG A 536 -22.99 17.66 31.54
C ARG A 536 -22.55 17.22 30.15
N GLU A 537 -22.21 15.95 30.02
CA GLU A 537 -21.90 15.32 28.74
C GLU A 537 -23.21 14.96 28.01
N VAL A 538 -23.31 15.37 26.75
CA VAL A 538 -24.44 15.09 25.86
C VAL A 538 -23.92 14.52 24.55
N LEU A 539 -24.64 13.55 23.99
CA LEU A 539 -24.40 13.05 22.63
C LEU A 539 -25.30 13.80 21.66
N LEU A 540 -24.69 14.45 20.66
CA LEU A 540 -25.38 15.19 19.61
C LEU A 540 -25.15 14.52 18.25
N PRO A 541 -26.13 14.60 17.34
CA PRO A 541 -25.97 14.04 16.00
C PRO A 541 -24.96 14.86 15.19
N THR A 542 -24.21 14.20 14.31
CA THR A 542 -23.14 14.79 13.49
C THR A 542 -23.55 16.07 12.76
N GLN A 543 -22.70 17.10 12.73
CA GLN A 543 -22.96 18.33 11.95
C GLN A 543 -22.22 18.33 10.60
N ALA A 544 -21.53 17.23 10.28
CA ALA A 544 -20.67 17.10 9.11
C ALA A 544 -19.62 18.23 8.97
N SER A 545 -19.15 18.78 10.10
CA SER A 545 -18.10 19.81 10.17
C SER A 545 -16.73 19.13 10.09
N PHE A 546 -16.19 19.04 8.88
CA PHE A 546 -15.05 18.20 8.50
C PHE A 546 -13.89 19.03 7.92
N SER A 547 -13.95 20.34 8.13
CA SER A 547 -12.92 21.32 7.79
C SER A 547 -12.55 21.35 6.31
N LEU A 548 -13.50 21.04 5.42
CA LEU A 548 -13.29 21.11 3.97
C LEU A 548 -13.51 22.51 3.40
N THR A 549 -14.24 23.41 4.08
CA THR A 549 -14.64 24.73 3.56
C THR A 549 -13.46 25.51 2.96
N LYS A 550 -12.30 25.51 3.63
CA LYS A 550 -11.11 26.27 3.18
C LYS A 550 -10.42 25.71 1.93
N ILE A 551 -10.70 24.45 1.56
CA ILE A 551 -10.06 23.79 0.42
C ILE A 551 -11.04 23.27 -0.63
N ALA A 552 -12.34 23.22 -0.34
CA ALA A 552 -13.36 22.62 -1.21
C ALA A 552 -13.36 23.25 -2.61
N SER A 553 -13.17 24.57 -2.68
CA SER A 553 -13.06 25.28 -3.96
C SER A 553 -11.84 24.89 -4.78
N MET A 554 -10.81 24.30 -4.17
CA MET A 554 -9.57 23.87 -4.84
C MET A 554 -9.56 22.39 -5.22
N VAL A 555 -10.54 21.59 -4.79
CA VAL A 555 -10.59 20.13 -5.05
C VAL A 555 -10.95 19.86 -6.51
N ASP A 556 -10.13 19.05 -7.19
CA ASP A 556 -10.33 18.64 -8.58
C ASP A 556 -10.96 17.23 -8.68
N GLU A 557 -10.62 16.31 -7.78
CA GLU A 557 -11.23 14.96 -7.73
C GLU A 557 -11.70 14.63 -6.30
N LEU A 558 -12.92 14.10 -6.18
CA LEU A 558 -13.48 13.58 -4.93
C LEU A 558 -13.85 12.11 -5.12
N THR A 559 -13.37 11.24 -4.24
CA THR A 559 -13.77 9.83 -4.19
C THR A 559 -14.47 9.56 -2.87
N ILE A 560 -15.67 8.98 -2.92
CA ILE A 560 -16.42 8.51 -1.76
C ILE A 560 -16.68 7.03 -1.97
N GLN A 561 -16.17 6.21 -1.05
CA GLN A 561 -16.30 4.76 -1.15
C GLN A 561 -16.68 4.15 0.18
N TYR A 562 -17.51 3.12 0.16
CA TYR A 562 -17.79 2.27 1.31
C TYR A 562 -17.19 0.89 1.10
N PRO A 563 -16.73 0.21 2.17
CA PRO A 563 -16.39 -1.19 2.06
C PRO A 563 -17.68 -2.02 1.83
N LEU A 564 -17.54 -3.24 1.30
CA LEU A 564 -18.70 -4.06 0.91
C LEU A 564 -19.41 -4.73 2.10
N ASP A 565 -18.84 -4.63 3.30
CA ASP A 565 -19.27 -5.30 4.53
C ASP A 565 -19.81 -4.34 5.62
N VAL A 566 -20.26 -3.15 5.22
CA VAL A 566 -20.81 -2.11 6.10
C VAL A 566 -22.05 -2.60 6.90
N PRO A 567 -22.22 -2.27 8.18
CA PRO A 567 -23.42 -2.58 8.95
C PRO A 567 -24.71 -2.17 8.23
N GLY A 568 -25.67 -3.09 8.09
CA GLY A 568 -26.89 -2.91 7.28
C GLY A 568 -26.75 -3.33 5.81
N VAL A 569 -25.52 -3.49 5.33
CA VAL A 569 -25.16 -4.28 4.16
C VAL A 569 -24.74 -5.64 4.68
N SER A 570 -25.68 -6.58 4.80
CA SER A 570 -25.41 -7.90 5.38
C SER A 570 -24.10 -8.52 4.88
N GLY A 571 -23.08 -8.57 5.75
CA GLY A 571 -21.77 -9.16 5.45
C GLY A 571 -21.86 -10.64 5.08
N TRP A 572 -20.74 -11.22 4.64
CA TRP A 572 -20.66 -12.61 4.15
C TRP A 572 -21.32 -13.66 5.07
N LEU A 573 -21.39 -13.40 6.38
CA LEU A 573 -21.98 -14.28 7.40
C LEU A 573 -23.51 -14.15 7.57
N ARG A 574 -24.14 -13.11 6.99
CA ARG A 574 -25.59 -12.82 7.17
C ARG A 574 -26.34 -12.53 5.87
N ALA A 575 -25.87 -13.00 4.72
CA ALA A 575 -26.45 -12.76 3.39
C ALA A 575 -27.94 -13.20 3.18
N ALA A 576 -28.65 -13.63 4.24
CA ALA A 576 -30.01 -14.13 4.21
C ALA A 576 -30.99 -13.50 5.23
N LYS A 577 -30.61 -12.49 6.01
CA LYS A 577 -31.52 -11.85 6.99
C LYS A 577 -31.94 -10.45 6.54
N ARG A 578 -33.22 -10.09 6.75
CA ARG A 578 -33.74 -8.72 6.57
C ARG A 578 -32.95 -7.76 7.48
N PRO A 579 -32.71 -6.51 7.04
CA PRO A 579 -32.11 -5.50 7.91
C PRO A 579 -32.92 -5.36 9.20
N THR A 580 -32.24 -5.45 10.33
CA THR A 580 -32.78 -5.22 11.67
C THR A 580 -33.19 -3.74 11.83
N PRO A 581 -34.07 -3.41 12.78
CA PRO A 581 -34.41 -2.02 13.08
C PRO A 581 -33.17 -1.15 13.39
N ALA A 582 -32.18 -1.72 14.09
CA ALA A 582 -30.92 -1.04 14.39
C ALA A 582 -30.10 -0.75 13.12
N GLU A 583 -29.98 -1.72 12.21
CA GLU A 583 -29.29 -1.53 10.92
C GLU A 583 -29.99 -0.47 10.04
N LYS A 584 -31.33 -0.43 10.05
CA LYS A 584 -32.09 0.62 9.35
C LYS A 584 -31.85 2.00 9.98
N ALA A 585 -31.78 2.08 11.30
CA ALA A 585 -31.49 3.32 12.01
C ALA A 585 -30.08 3.82 11.71
N LEU A 586 -29.08 2.92 11.65
CA LEU A 586 -27.71 3.27 11.24
C LEU A 586 -27.66 3.79 9.81
N MET A 587 -28.35 3.14 8.87
CA MET A 587 -28.41 3.61 7.48
C MET A 587 -29.10 4.97 7.35
N GLN A 588 -30.18 5.19 8.11
CA GLN A 588 -30.82 6.51 8.18
C GLN A 588 -29.88 7.58 8.73
N ARG A 589 -29.10 7.26 9.76
CA ARG A 589 -28.10 8.19 10.31
C ARG A 589 -27.03 8.55 9.27
N GLU A 590 -26.55 7.58 8.49
CA GLU A 590 -25.61 7.86 7.39
C GLU A 590 -26.21 8.76 6.31
N MET A 591 -27.46 8.50 5.90
CA MET A 591 -28.15 9.34 4.91
C MET A 591 -28.28 10.78 5.42
N VAL A 592 -28.72 10.98 6.66
CA VAL A 592 -28.79 12.31 7.30
C VAL A 592 -27.41 12.98 7.35
N GLY A 593 -26.37 12.26 7.74
CA GLY A 593 -24.99 12.75 7.76
C GLY A 593 -24.51 13.21 6.39
N TRP A 594 -24.78 12.43 5.34
CA TRP A 594 -24.45 12.81 3.96
C TRP A 594 -25.25 14.02 3.47
N ARG A 595 -26.52 14.14 3.83
CA ARG A 595 -27.30 15.33 3.48
C ARG A 595 -26.69 16.58 4.10
N ARG A 596 -26.27 16.52 5.37
CA ARG A 596 -25.54 17.61 6.04
C ARG A 596 -24.20 17.89 5.36
N PHE A 597 -23.46 16.85 4.97
CA PHE A 597 -22.21 17.00 4.21
C PHE A 597 -22.43 17.75 2.90
N TRP A 598 -23.40 17.31 2.09
CA TRP A 598 -23.66 17.94 0.79
C TRP A 598 -24.24 19.35 0.94
N ALA A 599 -25.12 19.58 1.91
CA ALA A 599 -25.61 20.92 2.23
C ALA A 599 -24.48 21.89 2.60
N ARG A 600 -23.46 21.39 3.31
CA ARG A 600 -22.30 22.19 3.70
C ARG A 600 -21.34 22.47 2.55
N TYR A 601 -20.99 21.46 1.74
CA TYR A 601 -19.86 21.56 0.82
C TYR A 601 -20.20 21.57 -0.68
N ALA A 602 -21.39 21.11 -1.10
CA ALA A 602 -21.69 20.93 -2.53
C ALA A 602 -21.48 22.21 -3.35
N SER A 603 -21.99 23.35 -2.86
CA SER A 603 -21.86 24.67 -3.53
C SER A 603 -20.43 25.23 -3.50
N GLN A 604 -19.53 24.63 -2.71
CA GLN A 604 -18.15 25.09 -2.57
C GLN A 604 -17.20 24.42 -3.56
N PHE A 605 -17.57 23.27 -4.15
CA PHE A 605 -16.73 22.46 -5.06
C PHE A 605 -16.60 23.04 -6.48
N LYS A 606 -16.18 24.29 -6.60
CA LYS A 606 -16.13 25.04 -7.88
C LYS A 606 -15.16 24.47 -8.92
N ASN A 607 -14.09 23.79 -8.49
CA ASN A 607 -13.10 23.20 -9.39
C ASN A 607 -13.26 21.70 -9.60
N LEU A 608 -14.27 21.06 -9.01
CA LEU A 608 -14.43 19.61 -9.07
C LEU A 608 -14.63 19.14 -10.52
N LYS A 609 -13.79 18.23 -10.97
CA LYS A 609 -13.81 17.65 -12.32
C LYS A 609 -14.27 16.20 -12.33
N LYS A 610 -14.11 15.51 -11.20
CA LYS A 610 -14.46 14.11 -11.07
C LYS A 610 -14.99 13.79 -9.67
N LEU A 611 -16.14 13.12 -9.63
CA LEU A 611 -16.71 12.52 -8.43
C LEU A 611 -16.86 11.02 -8.65
N THR A 612 -16.12 10.22 -7.88
CA THR A 612 -16.26 8.76 -7.89
C THR A 612 -17.05 8.33 -6.67
N ALA A 613 -18.17 7.64 -6.89
CA ALA A 613 -19.03 7.13 -5.84
C ALA A 613 -19.08 5.59 -5.91
N ASN A 614 -18.70 4.94 -4.82
CA ASN A 614 -18.89 3.51 -4.60
C ASN A 614 -19.66 3.32 -3.28
N VAL A 615 -20.98 3.45 -3.34
CA VAL A 615 -21.83 3.59 -2.15
C VAL A 615 -23.05 2.66 -2.21
N PRO A 616 -23.68 2.33 -1.08
CA PRO A 616 -24.99 1.67 -1.07
C PRO A 616 -26.02 2.43 -1.90
N ASN A 617 -26.84 1.70 -2.67
CA ASN A 617 -27.85 2.29 -3.55
C ASN A 617 -28.80 3.22 -2.81
N ASP A 618 -29.20 2.89 -1.58
CA ASP A 618 -30.11 3.73 -0.80
C ASP A 618 -29.50 5.10 -0.49
N ILE A 619 -28.19 5.16 -0.20
CA ILE A 619 -27.45 6.42 -0.01
C ILE A 619 -27.35 7.18 -1.34
N TYR A 620 -27.04 6.49 -2.43
CA TYR A 620 -26.94 7.12 -3.75
C TYR A 620 -28.27 7.78 -4.18
N GLU A 621 -29.39 7.07 -4.03
CA GLU A 621 -30.72 7.60 -4.36
C GLU A 621 -31.11 8.77 -3.44
N ASP A 622 -30.67 8.72 -2.18
CA ASP A 622 -30.89 9.80 -1.21
C ASP A 622 -30.15 11.09 -1.61
N TRP A 623 -28.93 10.98 -2.12
CA TRP A 623 -28.15 12.14 -2.57
C TRP A 623 -28.84 12.92 -3.70
N GLY A 624 -29.64 12.26 -4.53
CA GLY A 624 -30.42 12.90 -5.59
C GLY A 624 -31.48 13.88 -5.07
N LYS A 625 -31.82 13.83 -3.77
CA LYS A 625 -32.78 14.72 -3.11
C LYS A 625 -32.12 15.90 -2.39
N GLY A 626 -30.78 15.94 -2.35
CA GLY A 626 -30.00 16.94 -1.63
C GLY A 626 -29.23 17.89 -2.54
N ASP A 627 -28.32 18.66 -1.95
CA ASP A 627 -27.54 19.68 -2.66
C ASP A 627 -26.50 19.10 -3.65
N LEU A 628 -26.21 17.79 -3.59
CA LEU A 628 -25.39 17.14 -4.62
C LEU A 628 -26.04 17.21 -6.01
N ALA A 629 -27.37 17.11 -6.08
CA ALA A 629 -28.09 17.25 -7.34
C ALA A 629 -27.85 18.64 -7.97
N ALA A 630 -27.75 19.70 -7.15
CA ALA A 630 -27.44 21.04 -7.65
C ALA A 630 -26.00 21.15 -8.19
N LEU A 631 -25.02 20.52 -7.51
CA LEU A 631 -23.64 20.46 -8.00
C LEU A 631 -23.52 19.74 -9.36
N LEU A 632 -24.33 18.70 -9.57
CA LEU A 632 -24.33 17.89 -10.79
C LEU A 632 -25.34 18.36 -11.86
N ALA A 633 -26.02 19.49 -11.64
CA ALA A 633 -27.00 20.05 -12.57
C ALA A 633 -26.36 20.69 -13.82
N ASP A 634 -25.08 21.05 -13.74
CA ASP A 634 -24.34 21.61 -14.88
C ASP A 634 -24.31 20.60 -16.05
N PRO A 635 -24.69 21.00 -17.28
CA PRO A 635 -24.78 20.10 -18.43
C PRO A 635 -23.44 19.48 -18.83
N ARG A 636 -22.30 20.05 -18.40
CA ARG A 636 -20.95 19.53 -18.66
C ARG A 636 -20.65 18.21 -17.96
N TRP A 637 -21.44 17.82 -16.96
CA TRP A 637 -21.26 16.54 -16.29
C TRP A 637 -21.67 15.36 -17.18
N GLU A 638 -20.82 14.34 -17.21
CA GLU A 638 -21.09 13.02 -17.75
C GLU A 638 -21.00 11.97 -16.64
N MET A 639 -21.65 10.82 -16.84
CA MET A 639 -21.68 9.73 -15.87
C MET A 639 -21.33 8.42 -16.55
N LEU A 640 -20.31 7.72 -16.03
CA LEU A 640 -20.03 6.33 -16.35
C LEU A 640 -20.65 5.42 -15.29
N GLU A 641 -21.47 4.49 -15.75
CA GLU A 641 -21.90 3.34 -14.96
C GLU A 641 -20.85 2.23 -15.10
N VAL A 642 -20.24 1.84 -13.99
CA VAL A 642 -19.44 0.62 -13.98
C VAL A 642 -20.40 -0.52 -13.69
N GLU A 643 -20.76 -1.29 -14.73
CA GLU A 643 -21.62 -2.46 -14.55
C GLU A 643 -21.00 -3.39 -13.50
N GLU A 644 -21.75 -3.67 -12.43
CA GLU A 644 -21.45 -4.72 -11.47
C GLU A 644 -21.55 -6.06 -12.22
N ARG A 645 -20.47 -6.47 -12.90
CA ARG A 645 -20.36 -7.83 -13.43
C ARG A 645 -20.46 -8.76 -12.23
N GLY A 646 -21.62 -9.38 -12.06
CA GLY A 646 -21.88 -10.31 -10.97
C GLY A 646 -20.79 -11.38 -10.94
N GLY A 647 -19.93 -11.30 -9.92
CA GLY A 647 -18.81 -12.22 -9.74
C GLY A 647 -17.57 -11.51 -9.20
N ASP A 648 -17.23 -11.82 -7.96
CA ASP A 648 -15.86 -11.84 -7.44
C ASP A 648 -15.08 -10.53 -7.32
N PHE A 649 -15.73 -9.46 -6.85
CA PHE A 649 -15.00 -8.34 -6.23
C PHE A 649 -15.23 -8.34 -4.73
N GLY A 650 -14.60 -9.29 -4.05
CA GLY A 650 -14.28 -9.15 -2.64
C GLY A 650 -12.84 -8.68 -2.53
N PHE A 651 -12.56 -7.81 -1.56
CA PHE A 651 -11.21 -7.41 -1.10
C PHE A 651 -10.33 -8.64 -0.74
N PHE A 652 -10.92 -9.83 -0.61
CA PHE A 652 -10.25 -11.11 -0.42
C PHE A 652 -9.95 -11.90 -1.71
N GLY A 653 -10.50 -11.54 -2.86
CA GLY A 653 -10.25 -12.21 -4.15
C GLY A 653 -8.82 -12.00 -4.68
N SER A 654 -8.16 -10.94 -4.23
CA SER A 654 -6.74 -10.67 -4.51
C SER A 654 -5.78 -11.35 -3.52
N TYR A 655 -6.26 -11.79 -2.35
CA TYR A 655 -5.42 -12.37 -1.30
C TYR A 655 -5.64 -13.87 -1.06
N PHE A 656 -6.75 -14.48 -1.50
CA PHE A 656 -7.05 -15.91 -1.31
C PHE A 656 -7.66 -16.60 -2.54
N PRO A 657 -6.88 -17.39 -3.32
CA PRO A 657 -7.41 -18.20 -4.41
C PRO A 657 -8.04 -19.54 -3.95
N PHE A 658 -8.07 -19.86 -2.65
CA PHE A 658 -8.48 -21.20 -2.15
C PHE A 658 -9.66 -21.12 -1.19
N SER A 659 -10.82 -20.78 -1.73
CA SER A 659 -12.07 -21.30 -1.20
C SER A 659 -12.47 -22.52 -2.02
N SER A 660 -11.91 -23.67 -1.66
CA SER A 660 -12.18 -25.01 -2.22
C SER A 660 -13.59 -25.52 -1.86
N SER A 661 -14.62 -24.72 -2.15
CA SER A 661 -16.03 -25.13 -2.04
C SER A 661 -16.94 -24.64 -3.17
N SER A 662 -16.41 -24.08 -4.27
CA SER A 662 -17.22 -23.62 -5.42
C SER A 662 -17.67 -24.70 -6.41
N LEU A 663 -17.53 -25.99 -6.07
CA LEU A 663 -18.25 -27.08 -6.75
C LEU A 663 -19.48 -27.51 -5.95
N ARG A 664 -20.39 -26.55 -5.69
CA ARG A 664 -21.79 -26.86 -5.41
C ARG A 664 -22.67 -25.94 -6.21
N TYR A 665 -23.41 -26.54 -7.16
CA TYR A 665 -24.55 -26.00 -7.90
C TYR A 665 -25.11 -24.70 -7.31
N SER A 666 -24.70 -23.57 -7.89
CA SER A 666 -25.34 -22.28 -7.65
C SER A 666 -26.57 -22.17 -8.55
N PHE A 667 -27.73 -22.59 -8.04
CA PHE A 667 -29.00 -22.09 -8.58
C PHE A 667 -29.13 -20.61 -8.16
N PRO A 668 -29.37 -19.66 -9.09
CA PRO A 668 -29.43 -18.25 -8.77
C PRO A 668 -30.78 -17.94 -8.12
N ARG A 669 -30.93 -18.25 -6.83
CA ARG A 669 -32.03 -17.66 -6.05
C ARG A 669 -31.67 -16.22 -5.76
N LYS A 670 -32.19 -15.30 -6.59
CA LYS A 670 -32.26 -13.85 -6.32
C LYS A 670 -32.62 -13.61 -4.86
N ARG A 671 -31.64 -13.21 -4.04
CA ARG A 671 -31.86 -12.82 -2.64
C ARG A 671 -31.13 -11.50 -2.38
N THR A 672 -31.80 -10.67 -1.59
CA THR A 672 -31.60 -9.23 -1.36
C THR A 672 -30.25 -8.92 -0.70
N ARG A 673 -29.19 -8.84 -1.49
CA ARG A 673 -28.02 -8.04 -1.12
C ARG A 673 -28.37 -6.57 -1.38
N THR A 674 -28.04 -5.68 -0.43
CA THR A 674 -28.06 -4.23 -0.68
C THR A 674 -27.15 -3.98 -1.87
N LYS A 675 -27.69 -3.40 -2.94
CA LYS A 675 -26.91 -3.14 -4.16
C LYS A 675 -25.94 -2.00 -3.90
N PHE A 676 -24.71 -2.16 -4.36
CA PHE A 676 -23.78 -1.04 -4.47
C PHE A 676 -23.97 -0.37 -5.82
N VAL A 677 -23.71 0.92 -5.86
CA VAL A 677 -23.68 1.68 -7.09
C VAL A 677 -22.27 2.23 -7.25
N GLN A 678 -21.64 1.87 -8.36
CA GLN A 678 -20.37 2.45 -8.76
C GLN A 678 -20.60 3.43 -9.92
N ARG A 679 -20.57 4.74 -9.59
CA ARG A 679 -20.70 5.84 -10.56
C ARG A 679 -19.41 6.64 -10.60
N VAL A 680 -19.03 7.06 -11.80
CA VAL A 680 -18.00 8.09 -12.00
C VAL A 680 -18.65 9.24 -12.73
N PHE A 681 -18.84 10.35 -12.04
CA PHE A 681 -19.20 11.63 -12.63
C PHE A 681 -17.92 12.35 -13.03
N PHE A 682 -17.86 12.86 -14.26
CA PHE A 682 -16.68 13.54 -14.74
C PHE A 682 -17.05 14.62 -15.76
N ARG A 683 -16.16 15.59 -15.93
CA ARG A 683 -16.18 16.56 -17.01
C ARG A 683 -14.78 16.68 -17.61
N LEU A 684 -14.69 17.11 -18.86
CA LEU A 684 -13.45 17.13 -19.63
C LEU A 684 -12.78 18.52 -19.67
N ASP A 685 -13.50 19.55 -19.24
CA ASP A 685 -13.02 20.93 -19.21
C ASP A 685 -12.35 21.32 -17.88
N ASP A 686 -11.52 22.37 -17.95
CA ASP A 686 -10.81 22.94 -16.81
C ASP A 686 -11.48 24.21 -16.24
N GLU A 687 -12.63 24.62 -16.78
CA GLU A 687 -13.32 25.84 -16.35
C GLU A 687 -13.95 25.65 -14.96
N GLN A 688 -14.23 26.74 -14.24
CA GLN A 688 -14.91 26.64 -12.94
C GLN A 688 -16.41 26.38 -13.13
N LEU A 689 -17.01 25.68 -12.16
CA LEU A 689 -18.45 25.54 -12.05
C LEU A 689 -19.05 26.84 -11.50
N ASP A 690 -20.11 27.32 -12.13
CA ASP A 690 -20.88 28.46 -11.63
C ASP A 690 -21.87 27.98 -10.56
N LEU A 691 -21.36 27.88 -9.33
CA LEU A 691 -22.15 27.45 -8.17
C LEU A 691 -22.50 28.68 -7.33
N THR A 692 -23.80 28.94 -7.17
CA THR A 692 -24.31 29.97 -6.28
C THR A 692 -24.02 29.54 -4.84
N ALA A 693 -23.12 30.26 -4.15
CA ALA A 693 -22.92 30.04 -2.74
C ALA A 693 -24.19 30.52 -2.00
N LEU A 694 -24.85 29.61 -1.27
CA LEU A 694 -26.10 29.91 -0.58
C LEU A 694 -25.97 31.04 0.46
N ASP A 695 -24.75 31.36 0.90
CA ASP A 695 -24.49 32.40 1.90
C ASP A 695 -23.13 33.09 1.65
N THR A 696 -23.09 34.02 0.70
CA THR A 696 -21.90 34.85 0.41
C THR A 696 -21.56 35.85 1.52
N GLU A 697 -22.50 36.13 2.43
CA GLU A 697 -22.34 37.13 3.51
C GLU A 697 -21.63 36.58 4.75
N MET A 698 -21.62 35.26 4.96
CA MET A 698 -20.96 34.62 6.10
C MET A 698 -19.48 34.37 5.84
N GLY A 699 -18.66 34.52 6.90
CA GLY A 699 -17.24 34.16 6.85
C GLY A 699 -17.03 32.65 6.69
N GLU A 700 -15.86 32.24 6.20
CA GLU A 700 -15.53 30.80 6.00
C GLU A 700 -15.64 29.99 7.30
N GLN A 701 -15.16 30.54 8.42
CA GLN A 701 -15.23 29.88 9.72
C GLN A 701 -16.68 29.74 10.20
N GLU A 702 -17.47 30.80 10.04
CA GLU A 702 -18.90 30.81 10.39
C GLU A 702 -19.68 29.78 9.56
N ARG A 703 -19.36 29.64 8.27
CA ARG A 703 -19.94 28.60 7.41
C ARG A 703 -19.56 27.18 7.83
N GLU A 704 -18.34 26.97 8.31
CA GLU A 704 -17.86 25.68 8.80
C GLU A 704 -18.45 25.28 10.17
N GLU A 705 -18.78 26.27 11.01
CA GLU A 705 -19.32 26.07 12.36
C GLU A 705 -20.86 26.16 12.42
N ARG A 706 -21.51 26.68 11.36
CA ARG A 706 -22.98 26.80 11.27
C ARG A 706 -23.65 25.45 11.47
N GLU A 707 -24.66 25.44 12.33
CA GLU A 707 -25.55 24.30 12.54
C GLU A 707 -26.48 24.10 11.33
N ILE A 708 -26.58 22.84 10.89
CA ILE A 708 -27.48 22.42 9.82
C ILE A 708 -28.64 21.64 10.43
N THR A 709 -29.82 22.25 10.46
CA THR A 709 -31.01 21.65 11.10
C THR A 709 -31.65 20.60 10.21
N ASP A 710 -32.41 19.68 10.80
CA ASP A 710 -33.11 18.61 10.07
C ASP A 710 -34.13 19.15 9.05
N GLU A 711 -34.67 20.35 9.31
CA GLU A 711 -35.58 21.04 8.39
C GLU A 711 -34.87 21.50 7.11
N GLN A 712 -33.60 21.89 7.19
CA GLN A 712 -32.81 22.37 6.05
C GLN A 712 -32.41 21.25 5.08
N ILE A 713 -32.27 20.03 5.61
CA ILE A 713 -31.89 18.80 4.89
C ILE A 713 -33.08 17.87 4.63
N LYS A 714 -34.30 18.35 4.88
CA LYS A 714 -35.51 17.61 4.56
C LYS A 714 -35.59 17.37 3.05
N ASP A 715 -36.16 16.23 2.65
CA ASP A 715 -36.34 15.86 1.24
C ASP A 715 -36.93 17.04 0.46
N ARG A 716 -36.17 17.55 -0.52
CA ARG A 716 -36.64 18.59 -1.43
C ARG A 716 -37.29 17.90 -2.62
N GLU A 717 -38.49 18.35 -3.00
CA GLU A 717 -39.10 17.97 -4.27
C GLU A 717 -38.36 18.70 -5.40
N LEU A 718 -37.21 18.14 -5.80
CA LEU A 718 -36.43 18.64 -6.93
C LEU A 718 -37.00 18.06 -8.24
N PRO A 719 -36.93 18.81 -9.35
CA PRO A 719 -37.26 18.27 -10.66
C PRO A 719 -36.39 17.05 -10.98
N SER A 720 -36.88 16.17 -11.86
CA SER A 720 -36.16 14.94 -12.23
C SER A 720 -34.75 15.27 -12.71
N HIS A 721 -33.75 14.72 -12.03
CA HIS A 721 -32.36 14.95 -12.36
C HIS A 721 -31.89 13.93 -13.40
N ARG A 722 -31.03 14.34 -14.34
CA ARG A 722 -30.50 13.46 -15.41
C ARG A 722 -29.85 12.17 -14.88
N PHE A 723 -29.28 12.22 -13.68
CA PHE A 723 -28.61 11.07 -13.04
C PHE A 723 -29.48 10.31 -12.01
N TRP A 724 -30.68 10.80 -11.72
CA TRP A 724 -31.67 10.21 -10.82
C TRP A 724 -33.05 10.28 -11.47
N SER A 725 -33.30 9.37 -12.42
CA SER A 725 -34.61 9.27 -13.09
C SER A 725 -35.64 8.62 -12.17
N THR A 726 -36.81 9.23 -12.05
CA THR A 726 -37.97 8.63 -11.39
C THR A 726 -38.43 7.39 -12.17
N LYS A 727 -38.36 6.22 -11.53
CA LYS A 727 -38.73 4.90 -12.10
C LYS A 727 -40.19 4.74 -12.56
N ASP A 728 -41.01 5.78 -12.45
CA ASP A 728 -42.44 5.71 -12.72
C ASP A 728 -42.79 5.80 -14.22
N GLU A 729 -41.88 6.21 -15.09
CA GLU A 729 -42.15 6.29 -16.53
C GLU A 729 -41.98 4.96 -17.30
N GLU A 730 -41.30 3.96 -16.74
CA GLU A 730 -41.09 2.65 -17.41
C GLU A 730 -42.19 1.60 -17.14
N LYS A 731 -43.22 1.91 -16.35
CA LYS A 731 -44.39 1.02 -16.17
C LYS A 731 -45.49 1.24 -17.24
N GLY A 732 -45.12 1.79 -18.39
CA GLY A 732 -45.99 1.85 -19.57
C GLY A 732 -46.04 0.51 -20.32
N VAL A 733 -47.25 -0.05 -20.43
CA VAL A 733 -47.65 -1.15 -21.32
C VAL A 733 -47.30 -2.58 -20.86
N LYS A 734 -47.98 -3.05 -19.81
CA LYS A 734 -48.36 -4.48 -19.75
C LYS A 734 -49.34 -4.76 -20.89
N ARG A 735 -48.86 -5.39 -21.97
CA ARG A 735 -49.72 -5.97 -23.03
C ARG A 735 -50.71 -6.96 -22.39
N LYS A 736 -51.98 -6.57 -22.38
CA LYS A 736 -53.13 -7.43 -22.11
C LYS A 736 -53.23 -8.41 -23.27
N ARG A 737 -52.98 -9.70 -23.02
CA ARG A 737 -53.21 -10.76 -24.00
C ARG A 737 -54.74 -10.92 -24.11
N LEU A 738 -55.28 -10.65 -25.30
CA LEU A 738 -56.66 -10.95 -25.66
C LEU A 738 -56.79 -12.47 -25.83
N ASP A 739 -57.70 -13.06 -25.07
CA ASP A 739 -58.31 -14.35 -25.35
C ASP A 739 -59.27 -14.19 -26.53
N GLU A 740 -59.04 -14.94 -27.60
CA GLU A 740 -60.09 -15.43 -28.49
C GLU A 740 -60.01 -16.96 -28.46
N GLY A 741 -61.14 -17.56 -28.07
CA GLY A 741 -61.27 -18.98 -27.80
C GLY A 741 -61.62 -19.83 -29.02
N THR A 742 -61.61 -21.14 -28.77
CA THR A 742 -62.40 -22.25 -29.35
C THR A 742 -61.68 -23.51 -28.84
N GLU A 743 -62.20 -24.28 -27.89
CA GLU A 743 -63.39 -25.15 -27.84
C GLU A 743 -62.88 -26.60 -27.60
N ASP A 744 -63.74 -27.40 -26.98
CA ASP A 744 -63.67 -28.84 -26.69
C ASP A 744 -62.91 -29.26 -25.41
N GLU A 745 -63.59 -29.43 -24.28
CA GLU A 745 -64.41 -30.59 -23.85
C GLU A 745 -63.56 -31.81 -23.44
N GLU A 746 -63.42 -32.05 -22.13
CA GLU A 746 -64.04 -33.19 -21.42
C GLU A 746 -63.44 -33.41 -20.00
N ASP A 747 -64.36 -33.72 -19.10
CA ASP A 747 -64.24 -34.56 -17.90
C ASP A 747 -63.56 -34.09 -16.59
N GLN A 748 -64.48 -33.65 -15.70
CA GLN A 748 -64.78 -34.24 -14.39
C GLN A 748 -63.78 -34.16 -13.22
N ALA A 749 -64.26 -33.42 -12.21
CA ALA A 749 -64.40 -33.81 -10.81
C ALA A 749 -63.14 -34.03 -9.94
N ASN A 750 -62.86 -33.07 -9.04
CA ASN A 750 -63.27 -33.23 -7.64
C ASN A 750 -62.99 -32.00 -6.74
N LYS A 751 -64.05 -31.62 -6.02
CA LYS A 751 -64.13 -30.84 -4.76
C LYS A 751 -63.27 -31.55 -3.67
N LYS A 752 -62.74 -30.99 -2.58
CA LYS A 752 -62.98 -29.79 -1.73
C LYS A 752 -61.81 -29.70 -0.68
N PRO A 753 -61.78 -28.78 0.31
CA PRO A 753 -60.61 -27.99 0.71
C PRO A 753 -59.87 -28.54 1.95
N LYS A 754 -58.73 -27.93 2.31
CA LYS A 754 -58.13 -28.08 3.64
C LYS A 754 -58.16 -26.77 4.42
N VAL A 755 -58.66 -26.92 5.63
CA VAL A 755 -59.11 -25.98 6.64
C VAL A 755 -57.94 -25.40 7.44
N GLU A 756 -58.12 -24.16 7.90
CA GLU A 756 -57.38 -23.50 8.97
C GLU A 756 -57.44 -24.30 10.28
N GLN A 757 -56.33 -24.38 11.02
CA GLN A 757 -56.41 -24.53 12.46
C GLN A 757 -55.25 -23.80 13.13
N ALA A 758 -55.64 -22.89 14.02
CA ALA A 758 -54.82 -22.29 15.04
C ALA A 758 -54.57 -23.30 16.17
N ASP A 759 -53.35 -23.29 16.70
CA ASP A 759 -53.03 -23.06 18.11
C ASP A 759 -51.58 -22.53 18.20
#